data_AF-A0A4R0RQS9-F1
#
_entry.id   AF-A0A4R0RQS9-F1
#
_cell.length_a   1.000
_cell.length_b   1.000
_cell.length_c   1.000
_cell.angle_alpha   90.00
_cell.angle_beta   90.00
_cell.angle_gamma   90.00
#
_symmetry.space_group_name_H-M   'P 1'
#
loop_
_entity.id
_entity.type
_entity.pdbx_description
1 polymer ?
#
loop_
_entity_poly.entity_id
_entity_poly.type
_entity_poly.pdbx_seq_one_letter_code
_entity_poly.pdbx_strand_id
1 'polypeptide(L)'
;MDILSLTDEVFDAIGAFCDVPELSSLSQVCRRLSAVFTTERFWMKFLSSSTSRTSALIKHNIHRYQPEGSNCKDLAVHLYRLYSHLRPGHKPPLRCSPLPLSRSVTWAKIVCHRWIIVASSDDEVSTLCLYDYVPDEYRLHGFSLPDMMLLTQAFLGAPVIRGVVFDCGGEVIIAVELCPSSSPSIEVLALRHNEDKIVFVQLGSLPDASHLRAADGNWVGMSVCKNRNIPTLWNWKTGRVIQLHDKPESQGGCMSMAIKDDVVAVAYRRKMRIYRIVGDKAELLCTHRYGASFQYSSMVALPMIHSSDDTQDTPMFALALGARDGIKVYHVHCKAHDSKLTLAWRFATPNQYPDDPHEPLLCDNGTMLTWLSIPASLVSRGTRLFLAQLPVSSGAEQRIPVLEPQCTKFASRFHDFAADERIPAMYWRSTRDLDDLRGLAVFGNAFGELAVCDFSSTSLDVLSRLFPLPRLPDLRDELVLSQKHSTMDAGYPFPLMATKHKDRTLFLRQAKKASSISSAVPPLSRWKTSTWYIYQEFQYLTTLLEVRSLYGAIVPLTHKEPLDVFRVGDLFVLFDGDDARCRILDSTSPDGICAQIDEGVLLAGRMMDGGELGITHVSGLKMHMAERRNHRLNRALKLRERGGHVDDHWMDERDGDEGRDTDPDSGFTLFVPGSDDSDGDSELGSGDVDLDM
;
A
#
# COMPACT_ATOMS: atom_id res chain seq x y z
N MET A 1 55.94 -17.00 4.52
CA MET A 1 55.27 -16.65 3.25
C MET A 1 54.83 -15.21 3.38
N ASP A 2 55.28 -14.31 2.51
CA ASP A 2 54.94 -12.90 2.63
C ASP A 2 53.54 -12.67 2.05
N ILE A 3 52.58 -12.26 2.88
CA ILE A 3 51.22 -11.89 2.42
C ILE A 3 51.30 -10.75 1.39
N LEU A 4 52.38 -9.97 1.39
CA LEU A 4 52.64 -8.92 0.43
C LEU A 4 53.17 -9.45 -0.93
N SER A 5 53.32 -10.75 -1.12
CA SER A 5 53.64 -11.32 -2.45
C SER A 5 52.46 -12.06 -3.08
N LEU A 6 51.28 -12.05 -2.45
CA LEU A 6 50.08 -12.73 -2.98
C LEU A 6 49.52 -12.00 -4.20
N THR A 7 49.16 -12.77 -5.23
CA THR A 7 48.54 -12.29 -6.48
C THR A 7 47.06 -11.98 -6.27
N ASP A 8 46.47 -11.19 -7.17
CA ASP A 8 45.03 -10.86 -7.16
C ASP A 8 44.15 -12.13 -7.15
N GLU A 9 44.60 -13.21 -7.79
CA GLU A 9 43.92 -14.51 -7.79
C GLU A 9 43.77 -15.10 -6.37
N VAL A 10 44.74 -14.90 -5.48
CA VAL A 10 44.65 -15.37 -4.10
C VAL A 10 43.66 -14.51 -3.32
N PHE A 11 43.60 -13.21 -3.58
CA PHE A 11 42.59 -12.35 -2.94
C PHE A 11 41.17 -12.68 -3.42
N ASP A 12 41.01 -13.01 -4.70
CA ASP A 12 39.74 -13.51 -5.23
C ASP A 12 39.34 -14.84 -4.60
N ALA A 13 40.31 -15.75 -4.40
CA ALA A 13 40.08 -16.99 -3.69
C ALA A 13 39.66 -16.75 -2.22
N ILE A 14 40.34 -15.84 -1.51
CA ILE A 14 39.93 -15.42 -0.15
C ILE A 14 38.50 -14.89 -0.17
N GLY A 15 38.17 -14.03 -1.15
CA GLY A 15 36.80 -13.55 -1.35
C GLY A 15 35.79 -14.68 -1.52
N ALA A 16 36.11 -15.72 -2.30
CA ALA A 16 35.20 -16.85 -2.51
C ALA A 16 34.92 -17.66 -1.23
N PHE A 17 35.81 -17.63 -0.23
CA PHE A 17 35.66 -18.36 1.03
C PHE A 17 35.20 -17.50 2.21
N CYS A 18 35.15 -16.18 2.07
CA CYS A 18 34.78 -15.27 3.14
C CYS A 18 33.36 -14.71 2.99
N ASP A 19 32.71 -14.39 4.10
CA ASP A 19 31.52 -13.54 4.11
C ASP A 19 31.88 -12.04 4.23
N VAL A 20 30.88 -11.17 4.12
CA VAL A 20 31.08 -9.71 4.20
C VAL A 20 31.68 -9.26 5.55
N PRO A 21 31.23 -9.78 6.72
CA PRO A 21 31.87 -9.53 8.01
C PRO A 21 33.33 -9.95 8.09
N GLU A 22 33.67 -11.12 7.56
CA GLU A 22 35.04 -11.64 7.55
C GLU A 22 35.93 -10.75 6.69
N LEU A 23 35.48 -10.37 5.49
CA LEU A 23 36.19 -9.42 4.63
C LEU A 23 36.37 -8.04 5.30
N SER A 24 35.34 -7.57 6.00
CA SER A 24 35.41 -6.32 6.78
C SER A 24 36.45 -6.42 7.89
N SER A 25 36.48 -7.54 8.62
CA SER A 25 37.43 -7.79 9.71
C SER A 25 38.87 -7.92 9.19
N LEU A 26 39.08 -8.67 8.10
CA LEU A 26 40.38 -8.80 7.43
C LEU A 26 40.90 -7.45 6.93
N SER A 27 40.02 -6.57 6.43
CA SER A 27 40.38 -5.23 5.97
C SER A 27 40.90 -4.31 7.09
N GLN A 28 40.54 -4.59 8.35
CA GLN A 28 41.01 -3.85 9.51
C GLN A 28 42.38 -4.33 10.00
N VAL A 29 42.70 -5.61 9.79
CA VAL A 29 43.94 -6.23 10.29
C VAL A 29 45.12 -6.05 9.32
N CYS A 30 44.87 -5.97 8.01
CA CYS A 30 45.93 -5.85 7.00
C CYS A 30 45.71 -4.67 6.04
N ARG A 31 46.66 -3.72 5.99
CA ARG A 31 46.60 -2.54 5.11
C ARG A 31 46.50 -2.91 3.62
N ARG A 32 47.21 -3.94 3.18
CA ARG A 32 47.15 -4.41 1.78
C ARG A 32 45.77 -4.99 1.46
N LEU A 33 45.23 -5.86 2.33
CA LEU A 33 43.85 -6.36 2.16
C LEU A 33 42.84 -5.22 2.18
N SER A 34 43.05 -4.21 3.02
CA SER A 34 42.23 -3.00 3.03
C SER A 34 42.20 -2.33 1.65
N ALA A 35 43.36 -2.12 1.04
CA ALA A 35 43.48 -1.50 -0.29
C ALA A 35 42.84 -2.35 -1.40
N VAL A 36 43.04 -3.68 -1.36
CA VAL A 36 42.41 -4.59 -2.33
C VAL A 36 40.90 -4.60 -2.16
N PHE A 37 40.42 -4.75 -0.92
CA PHE A 37 38.99 -4.76 -0.59
C PHE A 37 38.34 -3.38 -0.65
N THR A 38 39.06 -2.29 -0.97
CA THR A 38 38.43 -1.02 -1.37
C THR A 38 38.23 -0.91 -2.88
N THR A 39 38.79 -1.83 -3.66
CA THR A 39 38.67 -1.81 -5.12
C THR A 39 37.28 -2.31 -5.53
N GLU A 40 36.55 -1.52 -6.31
CA GLU A 40 35.21 -1.85 -6.79
C GLU A 40 35.17 -3.18 -7.57
N ARG A 41 36.18 -3.43 -8.41
CA ARG A 41 36.34 -4.67 -9.18
C ARG A 41 36.31 -5.92 -8.29
N PHE A 42 36.91 -5.86 -7.11
CA PHE A 42 36.89 -6.97 -6.15
C PHE A 42 35.47 -7.27 -5.70
N TRP A 43 34.70 -6.26 -5.28
CA TRP A 43 33.32 -6.44 -4.82
C TRP A 43 32.38 -6.93 -5.91
N MET A 44 32.51 -6.40 -7.12
CA MET A 44 31.73 -6.87 -8.27
C MET A 44 32.00 -8.35 -8.56
N LYS A 45 33.27 -8.78 -8.47
CA LYS A 45 33.65 -10.18 -8.64
C LYS A 45 33.17 -11.05 -7.47
N PHE A 46 33.43 -10.63 -6.23
CA PHE A 46 33.01 -11.29 -5.00
C PHE A 46 31.50 -11.57 -4.97
N LEU A 47 30.69 -10.54 -5.24
CA LEU A 47 29.24 -10.65 -5.28
C LEU A 47 28.75 -11.51 -6.44
N SER A 48 29.48 -11.51 -7.56
CA SER A 48 29.15 -12.37 -8.70
C SER A 48 29.48 -13.84 -8.46
N SER A 49 30.51 -14.14 -7.67
CA SER A 49 30.90 -15.51 -7.31
C SER A 49 30.14 -16.08 -6.12
N SER A 50 29.57 -15.23 -5.26
CA SER A 50 28.90 -15.68 -4.04
C SER A 50 27.52 -16.25 -4.35
N THR A 51 27.28 -17.48 -3.90
CA THR A 51 25.99 -18.19 -4.09
C THR A 51 25.04 -18.00 -2.91
N SER A 52 25.43 -17.25 -1.88
CA SER A 52 24.58 -17.03 -0.72
C SER A 52 23.35 -16.19 -1.11
N ARG A 53 22.20 -16.48 -0.49
CA ARG A 53 20.97 -15.72 -0.73
C ARG A 53 21.16 -14.23 -0.45
N THR A 54 21.77 -13.89 0.69
CA THR A 54 22.06 -12.50 1.05
C THR A 54 22.94 -11.83 -0.01
N SER A 55 23.94 -12.54 -0.55
CA SER A 55 24.77 -12.01 -1.64
C SER A 55 24.00 -11.80 -2.93
N ALA A 56 23.05 -12.67 -3.28
CA ALA A 56 22.19 -12.49 -4.46
C ALA A 56 21.31 -11.23 -4.35
N LEU A 57 20.77 -10.96 -3.16
CA LEU A 57 20.01 -9.73 -2.88
C LEU A 57 20.90 -8.48 -2.93
N ILE A 58 22.09 -8.55 -2.33
CA ILE A 58 23.07 -7.46 -2.38
C ILE A 58 23.45 -7.17 -3.84
N LYS A 59 23.77 -8.22 -4.61
CA LYS A 59 24.10 -8.14 -6.04
C LYS A 59 22.97 -7.50 -6.83
N HIS A 60 21.73 -7.93 -6.61
CA HIS A 60 20.55 -7.37 -7.27
C HIS A 60 20.40 -5.87 -7.01
N ASN A 61 20.51 -5.46 -5.74
CA ASN A 61 20.37 -4.06 -5.37
C ASN A 61 21.55 -3.20 -5.83
N ILE A 62 22.78 -3.73 -5.83
CA ILE A 62 23.94 -3.00 -6.37
C ILE A 62 23.77 -2.77 -7.87
N HIS A 63 23.46 -3.79 -8.66
CA HIS A 63 23.26 -3.61 -10.10
C HIS A 63 22.16 -2.62 -10.44
N ARG A 64 21.10 -2.58 -9.62
CA ARG A 64 19.99 -1.65 -9.83
C ARG A 64 20.33 -0.22 -9.44
N TYR A 65 20.98 -0.05 -8.29
CA TYR A 65 21.06 1.25 -7.68
C TYR A 65 22.34 1.98 -7.95
N GLN A 66 23.47 1.29 -8.22
CA GLN A 66 24.85 1.82 -8.26
C GLN A 66 24.87 3.29 -8.72
N PRO A 67 24.74 4.25 -7.77
CA PRO A 67 24.79 5.65 -8.16
C PRO A 67 26.15 5.89 -8.81
N GLU A 68 26.21 6.74 -9.83
CA GLU A 68 27.49 7.16 -10.41
C GLU A 68 28.41 7.66 -9.29
N GLY A 69 29.48 6.92 -9.00
CA GLY A 69 30.43 7.24 -7.91
C GLY A 69 30.12 6.65 -6.53
N SER A 70 29.10 5.79 -6.39
CA SER A 70 28.86 5.07 -5.13
C SER A 70 29.91 4.00 -4.85
N ASN A 71 30.31 3.88 -3.59
CA ASN A 71 31.26 2.86 -3.18
C ASN A 71 30.54 1.50 -3.03
N CYS A 72 30.68 0.62 -4.04
CA CYS A 72 30.13 -0.74 -4.05
C CYS A 72 30.41 -1.52 -2.75
N LYS A 73 31.60 -1.33 -2.15
CA LYS A 73 31.95 -1.89 -0.83
C LYS A 73 30.97 -1.43 0.25
N ASP A 74 30.78 -0.13 0.37
CA ASP A 74 29.99 0.45 1.45
C ASP A 74 28.53 0.02 1.32
N LEU A 75 28.01 -0.05 0.09
CA LEU A 75 26.65 -0.53 -0.18
C LEU A 75 26.52 -2.02 0.15
N ALA A 76 27.47 -2.86 -0.26
CA ALA A 76 27.48 -4.28 0.06
C ALA A 76 27.53 -4.54 1.57
N VAL A 77 28.39 -3.81 2.29
CA VAL A 77 28.52 -3.89 3.75
C VAL A 77 27.24 -3.40 4.44
N HIS A 78 26.66 -2.30 3.97
CA HIS A 78 25.41 -1.76 4.49
C HIS A 78 24.26 -2.77 4.34
N LEU A 79 24.02 -3.25 3.12
CA LEU A 79 22.95 -4.20 2.82
C LEU A 79 23.15 -5.53 3.55
N TYR A 80 24.40 -6.00 3.70
CA TYR A 80 24.69 -7.18 4.50
C TYR A 80 24.26 -6.99 5.96
N ARG A 81 24.64 -5.87 6.59
CA ARG A 81 24.26 -5.56 7.97
C ARG A 81 22.76 -5.43 8.12
N LEU A 82 22.13 -4.70 7.20
CA LEU A 82 20.69 -4.53 7.17
C LEU A 82 19.99 -5.88 7.09
N TYR A 83 20.26 -6.67 6.06
CA TYR A 83 19.60 -7.97 5.89
C TYR A 83 19.93 -8.96 7.00
N SER A 84 21.08 -8.85 7.65
CA SER A 84 21.39 -9.64 8.85
C SER A 84 20.50 -9.27 10.03
N HIS A 85 20.17 -7.98 10.20
CA HIS A 85 19.25 -7.50 11.22
C HIS A 85 17.78 -7.79 10.90
N LEU A 86 17.43 -7.86 9.62
CA LEU A 86 16.08 -8.21 9.17
C LEU A 86 15.78 -9.73 9.24
N ARG A 87 16.77 -10.56 9.63
CA ARG A 87 16.60 -12.01 9.72
C ARG A 87 15.59 -12.40 10.81
N PRO A 88 14.79 -13.45 10.59
CA PRO A 88 13.92 -14.03 11.62
C PRO A 88 14.66 -14.33 12.92
N GLY A 89 14.01 -14.02 14.05
CA GLY A 89 14.53 -14.27 15.39
C GLY A 89 15.51 -13.21 15.92
N HIS A 90 15.93 -12.24 15.10
CA HIS A 90 16.73 -11.11 15.56
C HIS A 90 15.82 -9.93 15.90
N LYS A 91 16.03 -9.32 17.07
CA LYS A 91 15.45 -8.03 17.40
C LYS A 91 16.42 -6.97 16.86
N PRO A 92 16.13 -6.32 15.72
CA PRO A 92 17.06 -5.34 15.15
C PRO A 92 17.23 -4.17 16.14
N PRO A 93 18.39 -3.50 16.14
CA PRO A 93 18.54 -2.23 16.82
C PRO A 93 17.54 -1.24 16.19
N LEU A 94 16.48 -0.91 16.93
CA LEU A 94 15.43 -0.04 16.46
C LEU A 94 15.67 1.39 16.96
N ARG A 95 16.14 2.25 16.06
CA ARG A 95 16.11 3.70 16.26
C ARG A 95 14.75 4.19 15.79
N CYS A 96 13.87 4.48 16.75
CA CYS A 96 12.52 4.96 16.48
C CYS A 96 12.41 6.42 16.90
N SER A 97 12.13 7.30 15.94
CA SER A 97 11.95 8.73 16.11
C SER A 97 10.46 9.07 15.98
N PRO A 98 9.70 9.13 17.08
CA PRO A 98 8.30 9.52 17.03
C PRO A 98 8.19 11.02 16.78
N LEU A 99 7.29 11.41 15.86
CA LEU A 99 6.91 12.79 15.61
C LEU A 99 5.40 12.91 15.79
N PRO A 100 4.93 13.27 16.99
CA PRO A 100 3.51 13.45 17.20
C PRO A 100 3.03 14.72 16.48
N LEU A 101 2.03 14.56 15.61
CA LEU A 101 1.37 15.64 14.89
C LEU A 101 0.03 15.98 15.55
N SER A 102 -0.41 17.22 15.33
CA SER A 102 -1.74 17.68 15.76
C SER A 102 -2.86 17.24 14.83
N ARG A 103 -2.55 16.58 13.71
CA ARG A 103 -3.52 16.15 12.69
C ARG A 103 -3.34 14.68 12.38
N SER A 104 -4.40 14.03 11.93
CA SER A 104 -4.35 12.64 11.45
C SER A 104 -3.29 12.49 10.35
N VAL A 105 -2.45 11.47 10.45
CA VAL A 105 -1.56 11.09 9.35
C VAL A 105 -2.38 10.26 8.38
N THR A 106 -2.53 10.79 7.17
CA THR A 106 -3.44 10.26 6.16
C THR A 106 -2.71 9.45 5.09
N TRP A 107 -1.45 9.84 4.84
CA TRP A 107 -0.54 9.17 3.93
C TRP A 107 0.89 9.58 4.28
N ALA A 108 1.83 8.66 4.15
CA ALA A 108 3.26 8.93 4.32
C ALA A 108 4.08 8.03 3.39
N LYS A 109 5.16 8.57 2.83
CA LYS A 109 6.06 7.87 1.91
C LYS A 109 7.50 8.32 2.11
N ILE A 110 8.44 7.38 2.02
CA ILE A 110 9.88 7.65 2.01
C ILE A 110 10.29 8.01 0.58
N VAL A 111 11.14 9.02 0.46
CA VAL A 111 11.57 9.59 -0.81
C VAL A 111 13.08 9.69 -0.81
N CYS A 112 13.72 9.17 -1.86
CA CYS A 112 15.16 9.19 -2.04
C CYS A 112 15.92 8.71 -0.80
N HIS A 113 15.46 7.63 -0.16
CA HIS A 113 16.12 6.96 0.96
C HIS A 113 16.32 7.79 2.24
N ARG A 114 15.74 8.99 2.32
CA ARG A 114 16.05 9.93 3.41
C ARG A 114 14.90 10.89 3.72
N TRP A 115 14.28 11.45 2.70
CA TRP A 115 13.17 12.37 2.91
C TRP A 115 11.89 11.62 3.19
N ILE A 116 10.99 12.25 3.93
CA ILE A 116 9.70 11.67 4.27
C ILE A 116 8.64 12.70 3.91
N ILE A 117 7.77 12.32 2.99
CA ILE A 117 6.58 13.10 2.67
C ILE A 117 5.45 12.61 3.54
N VAL A 118 4.76 13.53 4.21
CA VAL A 118 3.66 13.24 5.11
C VAL A 118 2.48 14.12 4.73
N ALA A 119 1.36 13.49 4.35
CA ALA A 119 0.09 14.16 4.29
C ALA A 119 -0.62 14.04 5.64
N SER A 120 -0.91 15.18 6.25
CA SER A 120 -1.66 15.26 7.51
C SER A 120 -2.84 16.19 7.36
N SER A 121 -4.00 15.76 7.84
CA SER A 121 -5.25 16.50 7.61
C SER A 121 -6.22 16.38 8.80
N ASP A 122 -7.06 17.40 8.98
CA ASP A 122 -8.20 17.46 9.91
C ASP A 122 -9.44 18.02 9.18
N ASP A 123 -10.49 18.41 9.88
CA ASP A 123 -11.73 18.94 9.28
C ASP A 123 -11.62 20.40 8.78
N GLU A 124 -10.45 21.03 8.90
CA GLU A 124 -10.20 22.41 8.51
C GLU A 124 -9.05 22.55 7.50
N VAL A 125 -8.04 21.69 7.61
CA VAL A 125 -6.74 21.84 6.98
C VAL A 125 -6.27 20.49 6.44
N SER A 126 -5.83 20.47 5.19
CA SER A 126 -5.01 19.39 4.64
C SER A 126 -3.63 19.92 4.27
N THR A 127 -2.59 19.23 4.71
CA THR A 127 -1.20 19.63 4.50
C THR A 127 -0.36 18.50 3.97
N LEU A 128 0.58 18.84 3.10
CA LEU A 128 1.65 17.99 2.63
C LEU A 128 2.98 18.56 3.12
N CYS A 129 3.67 17.82 3.96
CA CYS A 129 4.94 18.22 4.57
C CYS A 129 6.08 17.34 4.03
N LEU A 130 7.25 17.94 3.80
CA LEU A 130 8.49 17.24 3.51
C LEU A 130 9.42 17.35 4.71
N TYR A 131 9.83 16.22 5.27
CA TYR A 131 10.80 16.15 6.37
C TYR A 131 12.13 15.57 5.88
N ASP A 132 13.22 16.08 6.41
CA ASP A 132 14.54 15.45 6.34
C ASP A 132 14.76 14.59 7.59
N TYR A 133 15.07 13.31 7.40
CA TYR A 133 15.45 12.44 8.50
C TYR A 133 16.96 12.49 8.72
N VAL A 134 17.38 13.02 9.88
CA VAL A 134 18.79 13.13 10.27
C VAL A 134 18.98 12.48 11.64
N PRO A 135 19.47 11.22 11.70
CA PRO A 135 19.73 10.53 12.95
C PRO A 135 20.65 11.30 13.90
N ASP A 136 20.41 11.10 15.19
CA ASP A 136 21.01 11.77 16.35
C ASP A 136 22.53 11.75 16.51
N GLU A 137 23.30 11.10 15.64
CA GLU A 137 24.77 10.97 15.78
C GLU A 137 25.49 12.34 15.78
N TYR A 138 24.83 13.41 15.33
CA TYR A 138 25.32 14.80 15.39
C TYR A 138 25.04 15.54 16.72
N ARG A 139 24.37 14.91 17.72
CA ARG A 139 24.09 15.52 19.04
C ARG A 139 25.34 15.77 19.91
N LEU A 140 26.53 15.37 19.47
CA LEU A 140 27.81 15.60 20.16
C LEU A 140 28.13 17.09 20.40
N HIS A 141 27.41 18.03 19.77
CA HIS A 141 27.61 19.48 19.92
C HIS A 141 26.59 20.20 20.82
N GLY A 142 25.79 19.49 21.62
CA GLY A 142 24.98 20.10 22.69
C GLY A 142 23.71 20.83 22.26
N PHE A 143 23.35 20.80 20.96
CA PHE A 143 22.06 21.26 20.47
C PHE A 143 21.15 20.04 20.19
N SER A 144 20.05 19.92 20.93
CA SER A 144 19.03 18.90 20.70
C SER A 144 18.18 19.29 19.48
N LEU A 145 18.69 19.05 18.28
CA LEU A 145 17.86 19.12 17.08
C LEU A 145 16.86 17.94 17.09
N PRO A 146 15.62 18.15 16.60
CA PRO A 146 14.68 17.06 16.40
C PRO A 146 15.20 16.13 15.31
N ASP A 147 14.99 14.83 15.48
CA ASP A 147 15.41 13.77 14.52
C ASP A 147 14.79 13.95 13.12
N MET A 148 13.74 14.76 13.01
CA MET A 148 13.12 15.17 11.76
C MET A 148 13.05 16.69 11.64
N MET A 149 13.59 17.20 10.54
CA MET A 149 13.57 18.64 10.21
C MET A 149 12.56 18.90 9.10
N LEU A 150 11.59 19.79 9.33
CA LEU A 150 10.65 20.20 8.29
C LEU A 150 11.38 21.03 7.23
N LEU A 151 11.41 20.54 5.99
CA LEU A 151 12.02 21.22 4.85
C LEU A 151 11.03 22.18 4.17
N THR A 152 9.81 21.72 3.95
CA THR A 152 8.76 22.52 3.30
C THR A 152 7.36 21.98 3.59
N GLN A 153 6.35 22.81 3.37
CA GLN A 153 4.94 22.50 3.57
C GLN A 153 4.09 23.15 2.49
N ALA A 154 3.07 22.43 2.03
CA ALA A 154 2.01 22.94 1.17
C ALA A 154 0.63 22.64 1.77
N PHE A 155 -0.34 23.49 1.46
CA PHE A 155 -1.75 23.27 1.80
C PHE A 155 -2.49 22.72 0.59
N LEU A 156 -3.34 21.72 0.81
CA LEU A 156 -4.13 21.05 -0.22
C LEU A 156 -5.61 21.40 -0.06
N GLY A 157 -6.33 21.43 -1.19
CA GLY A 157 -7.75 21.75 -1.22
C GLY A 157 -8.65 20.69 -0.57
N ALA A 158 -8.13 19.46 -0.44
CA ALA A 158 -8.80 18.35 0.23
C ALA A 158 -7.80 17.36 0.83
N PRO A 159 -8.25 16.46 1.72
CA PRO A 159 -7.41 15.42 2.31
C PRO A 159 -6.84 14.43 1.30
N VAL A 160 -5.58 14.04 1.50
CA VAL A 160 -4.92 12.97 0.74
C VAL A 160 -5.34 11.62 1.29
N ILE A 161 -5.91 10.76 0.45
CA ILE A 161 -6.30 9.40 0.87
C ILE A 161 -5.28 8.36 0.36
N ARG A 162 -4.64 8.63 -0.77
CA ARG A 162 -3.61 7.79 -1.38
C ARG A 162 -2.58 8.66 -2.06
N GLY A 163 -1.37 8.14 -2.20
CA GLY A 163 -0.32 8.79 -2.95
C GLY A 163 0.71 7.79 -3.45
N VAL A 164 1.37 8.15 -4.54
CA VAL A 164 2.50 7.43 -5.13
C VAL A 164 3.60 8.45 -5.38
N VAL A 165 4.83 8.10 -5.00
CA VAL A 165 6.03 8.87 -5.33
C VAL A 165 6.83 8.06 -6.32
N PHE A 166 7.36 8.71 -7.36
CA PHE A 166 8.19 8.09 -8.36
C PHE A 166 9.24 9.07 -8.89
N ASP A 167 10.36 8.52 -9.36
CA ASP A 167 11.40 9.28 -10.04
C ASP A 167 11.05 9.39 -11.54
N CYS A 168 11.15 10.60 -12.09
CA CYS A 168 11.00 10.83 -13.52
C CYS A 168 12.21 11.60 -14.05
N GLY A 169 13.33 10.89 -14.22
CA GLY A 169 14.56 11.48 -14.78
C GLY A 169 15.28 12.37 -13.78
N GLY A 170 15.36 11.93 -12.51
CA GLY A 170 15.94 12.69 -11.41
C GLY A 170 14.99 13.70 -10.77
N GLU A 171 13.77 13.85 -11.29
CA GLU A 171 12.72 14.64 -10.65
C GLU A 171 11.89 13.80 -9.70
N VAL A 172 11.66 14.30 -8.48
CA VAL A 172 10.71 13.70 -7.53
C VAL A 172 9.30 14.14 -7.91
N ILE A 173 8.52 13.22 -8.47
CA ILE A 173 7.12 13.43 -8.83
C ILE A 173 6.22 12.70 -7.83
N ILE A 174 5.12 13.35 -7.45
CA ILE A 174 4.18 12.89 -6.44
C ILE A 174 2.79 12.93 -7.05
N ALA A 175 2.14 11.78 -7.23
CA ALA A 175 0.72 11.73 -7.53
C ALA A 175 -0.04 11.54 -6.21
N VAL A 176 -1.01 12.41 -5.91
CA VAL A 176 -1.87 12.32 -4.73
C VAL A 176 -3.33 12.25 -5.13
N GLU A 177 -4.09 11.41 -4.45
CA GLU A 177 -5.54 11.37 -4.55
C GLU A 177 -6.15 12.24 -3.45
N LEU A 178 -6.80 13.32 -3.87
CA LEU A 178 -7.54 14.23 -3.01
C LEU A 178 -9.01 13.82 -2.99
N CYS A 179 -9.58 13.67 -1.79
CA CYS A 179 -10.99 13.32 -1.63
C CYS A 179 -11.75 14.44 -0.93
N PRO A 180 -12.33 15.42 -1.67
CA PRO A 180 -13.26 16.42 -1.15
C PRO A 180 -14.71 15.89 -1.07
N SER A 181 -15.64 16.64 -0.48
CA SER A 181 -17.04 16.19 -0.35
C SER A 181 -17.80 16.18 -1.67
N SER A 182 -17.32 16.99 -2.61
CA SER A 182 -17.89 17.17 -3.95
C SER A 182 -17.58 15.99 -4.88
N SER A 183 -16.30 15.83 -5.25
CA SER A 183 -15.82 14.75 -6.11
C SER A 183 -14.31 14.52 -5.97
N PRO A 184 -13.82 13.28 -5.88
CA PRO A 184 -12.39 12.99 -5.79
C PRO A 184 -11.63 13.47 -7.03
N SER A 185 -10.35 13.80 -6.83
CA SER A 185 -9.44 14.22 -7.89
C SER A 185 -8.05 13.65 -7.65
N ILE A 186 -7.26 13.57 -8.71
CA ILE A 186 -5.85 13.20 -8.62
C ILE A 186 -5.01 14.40 -9.05
N GLU A 187 -4.08 14.82 -8.21
CA GLU A 187 -3.13 15.88 -8.51
C GLU A 187 -1.72 15.29 -8.68
N VAL A 188 -0.99 15.81 -9.66
CA VAL A 188 0.44 15.51 -9.85
C VAL A 188 1.22 16.72 -9.43
N LEU A 189 2.11 16.52 -8.48
CA LEU A 189 2.97 17.52 -7.86
C LEU A 189 4.43 17.16 -8.14
N ALA A 190 5.32 18.14 -8.00
CA ALA A 190 6.75 17.90 -7.97
C ALA A 190 7.45 18.75 -6.91
N LEU A 191 8.64 18.31 -6.52
CA LEU A 191 9.55 19.12 -5.73
C LEU A 191 10.41 19.98 -6.65
N ARG A 192 10.53 21.27 -6.31
CA ARG A 192 11.39 22.25 -6.99
C ARG A 192 12.26 22.97 -5.99
N HIS A 193 13.41 23.44 -6.48
CA HIS A 193 14.23 24.41 -5.80
C HIS A 193 13.78 25.82 -6.18
N ASN A 194 13.42 26.64 -5.21
CA ASN A 194 13.08 28.05 -5.41
C ASN A 194 13.99 28.89 -4.51
N GLU A 195 14.96 29.57 -5.13
CA GLU A 195 16.05 30.29 -4.48
C GLU A 195 16.93 29.38 -3.62
N ASP A 196 16.63 29.22 -2.33
CA ASP A 196 17.33 28.33 -1.38
C ASP A 196 16.34 27.42 -0.63
N LYS A 197 15.10 27.35 -1.12
CA LYS A 197 14.00 26.63 -0.47
C LYS A 197 13.44 25.56 -1.37
N ILE A 198 13.02 24.46 -0.76
CA ILE A 198 12.27 23.42 -1.45
C ILE A 198 10.80 23.83 -1.44
N VAL A 199 10.11 23.71 -2.58
CA VAL A 199 8.69 23.98 -2.70
C VAL A 199 7.98 22.85 -3.45
N PHE A 200 6.70 22.66 -3.12
CA PHE A 200 5.80 21.82 -3.92
C PHE A 200 5.21 22.66 -5.06
N VAL A 201 5.24 22.14 -6.28
CA VAL A 201 4.58 22.74 -7.44
C VAL A 201 3.53 21.78 -8.00
N GLN A 202 2.44 22.32 -8.52
CA GLN A 202 1.40 21.55 -9.20
C GLN A 202 1.74 21.43 -10.69
N LEU A 203 1.80 20.19 -11.19
CA LEU A 203 2.08 19.87 -12.59
C LEU A 203 0.81 19.52 -13.38
N GLY A 204 -0.19 18.94 -12.72
CA GLY A 204 -1.45 18.59 -13.36
C GLY A 204 -2.53 18.20 -12.35
N SER A 205 -3.78 18.26 -12.78
CA SER A 205 -4.93 17.80 -12.00
C SER A 205 -5.94 17.10 -12.91
N LEU A 206 -6.49 15.98 -12.43
CA LEU A 206 -7.56 15.23 -13.07
C LEU A 206 -8.76 15.15 -12.12
N PRO A 207 -9.85 15.89 -12.37
CA PRO A 207 -11.06 15.79 -11.58
C PRO A 207 -11.81 14.48 -11.86
N ASP A 208 -12.72 14.12 -10.94
CA ASP A 208 -13.55 12.92 -10.99
C ASP A 208 -12.75 11.61 -11.11
N ALA A 209 -11.55 11.59 -10.51
CA ALA A 209 -10.65 10.45 -10.52
C ALA A 209 -10.34 10.00 -9.09
N SER A 210 -10.33 8.69 -8.85
CA SER A 210 -10.09 8.12 -7.52
C SER A 210 -9.49 6.72 -7.59
N HIS A 211 -9.09 6.22 -6.41
CA HIS A 211 -8.38 4.96 -6.24
C HIS A 211 -7.09 4.95 -7.06
N LEU A 212 -6.22 5.93 -6.82
CA LEU A 212 -4.86 6.00 -7.35
C LEU A 212 -4.13 4.69 -7.01
N ARG A 213 -3.52 4.05 -8.02
CA ARG A 213 -2.86 2.74 -7.89
C ARG A 213 -1.38 2.75 -8.25
N ALA A 214 -1.01 3.47 -9.30
CA ALA A 214 0.34 3.45 -9.84
C ALA A 214 0.68 4.77 -10.50
N ALA A 215 1.97 5.05 -10.62
CA ALA A 215 2.48 6.07 -11.50
C ALA A 215 3.88 5.66 -11.98
N ASP A 216 4.16 5.88 -13.26
CA ASP A 216 5.47 5.64 -13.88
C ASP A 216 5.63 6.58 -15.08
N GLY A 217 6.77 7.27 -15.15
CA GLY A 217 7.04 8.30 -16.15
C GLY A 217 5.91 9.34 -16.29
N ASN A 218 5.24 9.37 -17.44
CA ASN A 218 4.17 10.32 -17.70
C ASN A 218 2.78 9.80 -17.34
N TRP A 219 2.66 8.55 -16.89
CA TRP A 219 1.38 7.88 -16.70
C TRP A 219 1.02 7.76 -15.22
N VAL A 220 -0.24 8.06 -14.91
CA VAL A 220 -0.87 7.82 -13.61
C VAL A 220 -2.02 6.84 -13.81
N GLY A 221 -2.00 5.75 -13.05
CA GLY A 221 -3.00 4.69 -13.08
C GLY A 221 -3.99 4.79 -11.92
N MET A 222 -5.27 4.69 -12.22
CA MET A 222 -6.37 4.78 -11.24
C MET A 222 -7.44 3.72 -11.52
N SER A 223 -8.24 3.40 -10.51
CA SER A 223 -9.31 2.38 -10.65
C SER A 223 -10.64 2.98 -11.11
N VAL A 224 -10.88 4.25 -10.77
CA VAL A 224 -12.13 4.95 -11.09
C VAL A 224 -11.84 6.29 -11.74
N CYS A 225 -12.48 6.53 -12.88
CA CYS A 225 -12.45 7.83 -13.56
C CYS A 225 -13.85 8.16 -14.09
N LYS A 226 -14.32 9.39 -13.87
CA LYS A 226 -15.68 9.84 -14.20
C LYS A 226 -16.75 8.92 -13.61
N ASN A 227 -16.50 8.45 -12.38
CA ASN A 227 -17.37 7.52 -11.66
C ASN A 227 -17.60 6.16 -12.37
N ARG A 228 -16.71 5.75 -13.30
CA ARG A 228 -16.71 4.42 -13.91
C ARG A 228 -15.68 3.54 -13.23
N ASN A 229 -16.05 2.34 -12.77
CA ASN A 229 -15.13 1.40 -12.14
C ASN A 229 -14.33 0.61 -13.19
N ILE A 230 -13.57 1.38 -13.98
CA ILE A 230 -12.76 0.90 -15.10
C ILE A 230 -11.33 1.44 -14.87
N PRO A 231 -10.34 0.55 -14.76
CA PRO A 231 -8.94 0.94 -14.65
C PRO A 231 -8.56 1.83 -15.82
N THR A 232 -8.00 2.98 -15.47
CA THR A 232 -7.78 4.09 -16.38
C THR A 232 -6.36 4.62 -16.19
N LEU A 233 -5.71 4.96 -17.29
CA LEU A 233 -4.45 5.67 -17.31
C LEU A 233 -4.67 7.12 -17.70
N TRP A 234 -3.95 8.01 -17.05
CA TRP A 234 -3.90 9.42 -17.38
C TRP A 234 -2.46 9.83 -17.64
N ASN A 235 -2.20 10.36 -18.84
CA ASN A 235 -0.93 10.98 -19.14
C ASN A 235 -0.99 12.43 -18.65
N TRP A 236 -0.37 12.70 -17.50
CA TRP A 236 -0.52 13.99 -16.83
C TRP A 236 0.11 15.16 -17.60
N LYS A 237 1.10 14.89 -18.46
CA LYS A 237 1.72 15.91 -19.33
C LYS A 237 0.83 16.29 -20.52
N THR A 238 0.18 15.31 -21.14
CA THR A 238 -0.61 15.53 -22.36
C THR A 238 -2.11 15.70 -22.09
N GLY A 239 -2.57 15.41 -20.87
CA GLY A 239 -3.99 15.41 -20.49
C GLY A 239 -4.77 14.20 -21.01
N ARG A 240 -4.12 13.27 -21.73
CA ARG A 240 -4.75 12.12 -22.37
C ARG A 240 -5.20 11.08 -21.35
N VAL A 241 -6.38 10.50 -21.56
CA VAL A 241 -6.97 9.48 -20.68
C VAL A 241 -7.29 8.22 -21.49
N ILE A 242 -6.78 7.06 -21.05
CA ILE A 242 -6.98 5.74 -21.70
C ILE A 242 -7.68 4.81 -20.73
N GLN A 243 -8.83 4.27 -21.13
CA GLN A 243 -9.48 3.18 -20.40
C GLN A 243 -8.84 1.85 -20.81
N LEU A 244 -8.49 1.01 -19.83
CA LEU A 244 -7.83 -0.27 -20.10
C LEU A 244 -8.82 -1.33 -20.63
N HIS A 245 -10.12 -1.13 -20.43
CA HIS A 245 -11.18 -1.97 -21.01
C HIS A 245 -12.52 -1.23 -21.09
N ASP A 246 -13.50 -1.78 -21.80
CA ASP A 246 -14.74 -1.07 -22.13
C ASP A 246 -15.84 -1.14 -21.05
N LYS A 247 -15.85 -2.19 -20.24
CA LYS A 247 -16.92 -2.50 -19.26
C LYS A 247 -16.39 -2.69 -17.86
N PRO A 248 -17.04 -2.20 -16.80
CA PRO A 248 -16.59 -2.42 -15.43
C PRO A 248 -16.47 -3.91 -15.11
N GLU A 249 -15.53 -4.25 -14.22
CA GLU A 249 -15.35 -5.64 -13.81
C GLU A 249 -16.43 -6.05 -12.80
N SER A 250 -17.18 -7.09 -13.13
CA SER A 250 -18.29 -7.59 -12.32
C SER A 250 -17.87 -8.37 -11.08
N GLN A 251 -16.57 -8.48 -10.80
CA GLN A 251 -16.02 -9.11 -9.60
C GLN A 251 -15.30 -8.09 -8.69
N GLY A 252 -15.59 -6.80 -8.89
CA GLY A 252 -14.89 -5.70 -8.22
C GLY A 252 -13.82 -5.07 -9.11
N GLY A 253 -13.46 -3.84 -8.76
CA GLY A 253 -12.49 -3.02 -9.48
C GLY A 253 -11.05 -3.46 -9.30
N CYS A 254 -10.15 -2.66 -9.88
CA CYS A 254 -8.71 -2.88 -9.79
C CYS A 254 -8.23 -2.75 -8.34
N MET A 255 -7.69 -3.83 -7.78
CA MET A 255 -7.13 -3.86 -6.43
C MET A 255 -5.72 -3.23 -6.40
N SER A 256 -4.91 -3.53 -7.40
CA SER A 256 -3.57 -2.97 -7.57
C SER A 256 -3.21 -2.89 -9.05
N MET A 257 -2.29 -1.97 -9.37
CA MET A 257 -1.79 -1.74 -10.72
C MET A 257 -0.28 -1.50 -10.64
N ALA A 258 0.46 -1.87 -11.67
CA ALA A 258 1.81 -1.40 -11.89
C ALA A 258 1.98 -1.02 -13.36
N ILE A 259 2.75 0.02 -13.60
CA ILE A 259 3.07 0.54 -14.94
C ILE A 259 4.58 0.42 -15.09
N LYS A 260 5.01 -0.10 -16.23
CA LYS A 260 6.42 -0.11 -16.61
C LYS A 260 6.53 0.17 -18.10
N ASP A 261 7.06 1.34 -18.44
CA ASP A 261 7.23 1.79 -19.81
C ASP A 261 5.86 1.86 -20.55
N ASP A 262 5.61 0.97 -21.52
CA ASP A 262 4.34 0.84 -22.23
C ASP A 262 3.47 -0.34 -21.73
N VAL A 263 3.92 -1.09 -20.74
CA VAL A 263 3.19 -2.27 -20.22
C VAL A 263 2.54 -1.97 -18.87
N VAL A 264 1.31 -2.44 -18.72
CA VAL A 264 0.46 -2.17 -17.55
C VAL A 264 -0.10 -3.49 -17.04
N ALA A 265 0.20 -3.82 -15.80
CA ALA A 265 -0.40 -4.96 -15.12
C ALA A 265 -1.48 -4.49 -14.16
N VAL A 266 -2.64 -5.14 -14.19
CA VAL A 266 -3.82 -4.81 -13.37
C VAL A 266 -4.31 -6.06 -12.66
N ALA A 267 -4.29 -6.06 -11.34
CA ALA A 267 -4.83 -7.16 -10.53
C ALA A 267 -6.26 -6.85 -10.08
N TYR A 268 -7.13 -7.83 -10.31
CA TYR A 268 -8.50 -7.93 -9.80
C TYR A 268 -8.58 -9.09 -8.81
N ARG A 269 -9.74 -9.30 -8.16
CA ARG A 269 -9.91 -10.32 -7.11
C ARG A 269 -9.54 -11.74 -7.54
N ARG A 270 -9.90 -12.16 -8.76
CA ARG A 270 -9.70 -13.54 -9.26
C ARG A 270 -8.76 -13.67 -10.45
N LYS A 271 -8.33 -12.54 -11.02
CA LYS A 271 -7.50 -12.51 -12.22
C LYS A 271 -6.60 -11.29 -12.27
N MET A 272 -5.59 -11.38 -13.11
CA MET A 272 -4.75 -10.27 -13.54
C MET A 272 -4.91 -10.09 -15.04
N ARG A 273 -4.84 -8.86 -15.51
CA ARG A 273 -4.75 -8.53 -16.94
C ARG A 273 -3.51 -7.71 -17.19
N ILE A 274 -2.86 -7.97 -18.33
CA ILE A 274 -1.68 -7.22 -18.76
C ILE A 274 -2.01 -6.56 -20.08
N TYR A 275 -1.72 -5.27 -20.17
CA TYR A 275 -2.00 -4.43 -21.32
C TYR A 275 -0.71 -3.81 -21.86
N ARG A 276 -0.72 -3.48 -23.15
CA ARG A 276 0.26 -2.61 -23.79
C ARG A 276 -0.39 -1.30 -24.22
N ILE A 277 0.25 -0.18 -23.97
CA ILE A 277 -0.19 1.14 -24.42
C ILE A 277 0.27 1.33 -25.87
N VAL A 278 -0.69 1.38 -26.80
CA VAL A 278 -0.41 1.55 -28.24
C VAL A 278 -1.18 2.78 -28.72
N GLY A 279 -0.47 3.90 -28.88
CA GLY A 279 -1.13 5.16 -29.21
C GLY A 279 -2.19 5.49 -28.16
N ASP A 280 -3.43 5.78 -28.59
CA ASP A 280 -4.57 6.24 -27.74
C ASP A 280 -5.31 5.10 -27.04
N LYS A 281 -4.79 3.88 -27.13
CA LYS A 281 -5.49 2.69 -26.69
C LYS A 281 -4.59 1.82 -25.84
N ALA A 282 -5.24 0.94 -25.08
CA ALA A 282 -4.59 -0.17 -24.41
C ALA A 282 -5.00 -1.47 -25.11
N GLU A 283 -4.02 -2.28 -25.49
CA GLU A 283 -4.21 -3.60 -26.06
C GLU A 283 -4.04 -4.65 -24.96
N LEU A 284 -5.02 -5.52 -24.77
CA LEU A 284 -4.92 -6.62 -23.81
C LEU A 284 -3.95 -7.68 -24.35
N LEU A 285 -2.81 -7.87 -23.68
CA LEU A 285 -1.83 -8.90 -24.02
C LEU A 285 -2.26 -10.28 -23.50
N CYS A 286 -2.73 -10.35 -22.26
CA CYS A 286 -3.10 -11.62 -21.63
C CYS A 286 -4.01 -11.44 -20.40
N THR A 287 -4.69 -12.51 -20.01
CA THR A 287 -5.39 -12.64 -18.73
C THR A 287 -4.89 -13.86 -17.98
N HIS A 288 -4.47 -13.67 -16.73
CA HIS A 288 -4.08 -14.75 -15.81
C HIS A 288 -5.15 -14.94 -14.76
N ARG A 289 -5.70 -16.14 -14.61
CA ARG A 289 -6.64 -16.48 -13.52
C ARG A 289 -5.88 -17.14 -12.38
N TYR A 290 -6.19 -16.77 -11.14
CA TYR A 290 -5.46 -17.30 -9.98
C TYR A 290 -6.01 -18.62 -9.45
N GLY A 291 -7.23 -19.02 -9.85
CA GLY A 291 -7.96 -20.16 -9.28
C GLY A 291 -8.44 -19.92 -7.84
N ALA A 292 -8.47 -18.66 -7.38
CA ALA A 292 -8.96 -18.27 -6.06
C ALA A 292 -9.34 -16.77 -6.06
N SER A 293 -10.16 -16.37 -5.09
CA SER A 293 -10.48 -14.96 -4.83
C SER A 293 -9.59 -14.39 -3.71
N PHE A 294 -8.99 -13.24 -3.98
CA PHE A 294 -8.21 -12.48 -3.00
C PHE A 294 -8.94 -11.23 -2.54
N GLN A 295 -8.53 -10.73 -1.37
CA GLN A 295 -9.10 -9.55 -0.72
C GLN A 295 -8.15 -8.36 -0.76
N TYR A 296 -6.85 -8.63 -0.76
CA TYR A 296 -5.81 -7.61 -0.78
C TYR A 296 -4.83 -7.86 -1.91
N SER A 297 -4.25 -6.78 -2.42
CA SER A 297 -3.16 -6.86 -3.36
C SER A 297 -2.22 -5.67 -3.29
N SER A 298 -0.94 -5.94 -3.54
CA SER A 298 0.08 -4.95 -3.84
C SER A 298 0.84 -5.41 -5.07
N MET A 299 1.20 -4.47 -5.93
CA MET A 299 1.94 -4.76 -7.15
C MET A 299 3.00 -3.69 -7.36
N VAL A 300 4.19 -4.10 -7.79
CA VAL A 300 5.27 -3.18 -8.17
C VAL A 300 5.91 -3.63 -9.48
N ALA A 301 6.33 -2.66 -10.28
CA ALA A 301 7.16 -2.92 -11.44
C ALA A 301 8.59 -3.22 -10.98
N LEU A 302 9.15 -4.31 -11.47
CA LEU A 302 10.55 -4.65 -11.26
C LEU A 302 11.39 -4.02 -12.38
N PRO A 303 12.70 -3.79 -12.15
CA PRO A 303 13.60 -3.35 -13.20
C PRO A 303 13.63 -4.37 -14.33
N MET A 304 13.87 -3.88 -15.54
CA MET A 304 14.08 -4.75 -16.69
C MET A 304 15.30 -5.66 -16.43
N ILE A 305 15.10 -6.96 -16.61
CA ILE A 305 16.19 -7.94 -16.54
C ILE A 305 16.68 -8.13 -17.96
N HIS A 306 17.90 -7.66 -18.25
CA HIS A 306 18.59 -7.98 -19.50
C HIS A 306 18.86 -9.49 -19.52
N SER A 307 18.08 -10.21 -20.33
CA SER A 307 18.39 -11.60 -20.65
C SER A 307 19.61 -11.60 -21.55
N SER A 308 20.62 -12.44 -21.27
CA SER A 308 21.76 -12.61 -22.18
C SER A 308 21.34 -13.12 -23.56
N ASP A 309 20.19 -13.79 -23.62
CA ASP A 309 19.76 -14.58 -24.76
C ASP A 309 18.62 -13.91 -25.55
N ASP A 310 18.00 -12.87 -24.98
CA ASP A 310 16.86 -12.17 -25.60
C ASP A 310 17.22 -10.70 -25.81
N THR A 311 17.25 -10.27 -27.07
CA THR A 311 17.56 -8.87 -27.42
C THR A 311 16.50 -7.87 -26.94
N GLN A 312 15.37 -8.35 -26.40
CA GLN A 312 14.29 -7.52 -25.89
C GLN A 312 14.17 -7.62 -24.37
N ASP A 313 14.32 -6.47 -23.74
CA ASP A 313 14.03 -6.30 -22.33
C ASP A 313 12.55 -6.57 -22.06
N THR A 314 12.29 -7.57 -21.21
CA THR A 314 10.92 -7.96 -20.86
C THR A 314 10.56 -7.33 -19.51
N PRO A 315 9.49 -6.52 -19.42
CA PRO A 315 9.06 -5.97 -18.15
C PRO A 315 8.60 -7.11 -17.22
N MET A 316 8.91 -6.95 -15.94
CA MET A 316 8.56 -7.90 -14.90
C MET A 316 7.81 -7.20 -13.78
N PHE A 317 6.78 -7.84 -13.23
CA PHE A 317 6.03 -7.33 -12.09
C PHE A 317 6.11 -8.32 -10.93
N ALA A 318 6.16 -7.79 -9.70
CA ALA A 318 5.90 -8.57 -8.50
C ALA A 318 4.47 -8.29 -8.04
N LEU A 319 3.68 -9.35 -7.85
CA LEU A 319 2.29 -9.29 -7.42
C LEU A 319 2.11 -10.05 -6.11
N ALA A 320 1.80 -9.34 -5.03
CA ALA A 320 1.37 -9.93 -3.77
C ALA A 320 -0.16 -9.97 -3.72
N LEU A 321 -0.71 -11.13 -3.38
CA LEU A 321 -2.13 -11.39 -3.21
C LEU A 321 -2.38 -11.94 -1.81
N GLY A 322 -3.25 -11.29 -1.05
CA GLY A 322 -3.61 -11.66 0.33
C GLY A 322 -5.04 -12.15 0.43
N ALA A 323 -5.22 -13.25 1.16
CA ALA A 323 -6.50 -13.81 1.56
C ALA A 323 -6.39 -14.39 2.98
N ARG A 324 -7.49 -14.89 3.54
CA ARG A 324 -7.52 -15.46 4.89
C ARG A 324 -6.53 -16.62 5.07
N ASP A 325 -6.37 -17.45 4.04
CA ASP A 325 -5.48 -18.62 4.05
C ASP A 325 -3.99 -18.25 3.96
N GLY A 326 -3.66 -16.99 3.66
CA GLY A 326 -2.29 -16.52 3.61
C GLY A 326 -2.01 -15.47 2.54
N ILE A 327 -0.72 -15.34 2.20
CA ILE A 327 -0.24 -14.43 1.16
C ILE A 327 0.50 -15.25 0.10
N LYS A 328 0.23 -14.96 -1.18
CA LYS A 328 0.96 -15.51 -2.32
C LYS A 328 1.62 -14.37 -3.07
N VAL A 329 2.90 -14.51 -3.40
CA VAL A 329 3.65 -13.55 -4.21
C VAL A 329 4.06 -14.23 -5.50
N TYR A 330 3.74 -13.58 -6.61
CA TYR A 330 4.02 -14.04 -7.95
C TYR A 330 4.99 -13.09 -8.65
N HIS A 331 5.89 -13.65 -9.45
CA HIS A 331 6.60 -12.91 -10.49
C HIS A 331 5.86 -13.08 -11.81
N VAL A 332 5.65 -11.95 -12.49
CA VAL A 332 4.93 -11.88 -13.76
C VAL A 332 5.92 -11.47 -14.83
N HIS A 333 6.29 -12.41 -15.70
CA HIS A 333 7.12 -12.12 -16.86
C HIS A 333 6.21 -11.77 -18.03
N CYS A 334 6.42 -10.63 -18.68
CA CYS A 334 5.51 -10.12 -19.71
C CYS A 334 6.12 -10.19 -21.10
N LYS A 335 6.27 -11.40 -21.67
CA LYS A 335 6.63 -11.52 -23.09
C LYS A 335 5.41 -11.21 -23.94
N ALA A 336 5.63 -10.68 -25.16
CA ALA A 336 4.57 -10.17 -26.02
C ALA A 336 3.40 -11.13 -26.27
N HIS A 337 3.65 -12.44 -26.22
CA HIS A 337 2.65 -13.49 -26.46
C HIS A 337 2.63 -14.61 -25.41
N ASP A 338 3.53 -14.57 -24.43
CA ASP A 338 3.69 -15.64 -23.45
C ASP A 338 4.06 -15.04 -22.09
N SER A 339 3.06 -14.47 -21.44
CA SER A 339 3.25 -13.99 -20.09
C SER A 339 3.12 -15.16 -19.12
N LYS A 340 4.07 -15.26 -18.20
CA LYS A 340 4.13 -16.37 -17.24
C LYS A 340 3.97 -15.85 -15.83
N LEU A 341 2.94 -16.34 -15.15
CA LEU A 341 2.71 -16.11 -13.73
C LEU A 341 3.41 -17.21 -12.91
N THR A 342 4.53 -16.89 -12.27
CA THR A 342 5.32 -17.86 -11.48
C THR A 342 5.14 -17.56 -10.00
N LEU A 343 4.70 -18.54 -9.20
CA LEU A 343 4.64 -18.40 -7.75
C LEU A 343 6.07 -18.30 -7.20
N ALA A 344 6.43 -17.11 -6.70
CA ALA A 344 7.76 -16.82 -6.17
C ALA A 344 7.85 -17.11 -4.66
N TRP A 345 6.78 -16.84 -3.92
CA TRP A 345 6.76 -17.02 -2.47
C TRP A 345 5.33 -17.23 -1.95
N ARG A 346 5.19 -17.95 -0.85
CA ARG A 346 3.91 -18.17 -0.17
C ARG A 346 4.09 -18.14 1.35
N PHE A 347 3.15 -17.49 2.02
CA PHE A 347 2.89 -17.60 3.44
C PHE A 347 1.53 -18.24 3.63
N ALA A 348 1.43 -19.24 4.50
CA ALA A 348 0.17 -19.84 4.91
C ALA A 348 -0.15 -19.40 6.34
N THR A 349 -1.37 -18.92 6.58
CA THR A 349 -1.83 -18.57 7.93
C THR A 349 -1.88 -19.84 8.78
N PRO A 350 -1.13 -19.95 9.89
CA PRO A 350 -1.14 -21.17 10.70
C PRO A 350 -2.53 -21.40 11.31
N ASN A 351 -3.08 -22.61 11.19
CA ASN A 351 -4.40 -22.97 11.74
C ASN A 351 -4.55 -22.68 13.25
N GLN A 352 -3.43 -22.59 13.99
CA GLN A 352 -3.40 -22.35 15.44
C GLN A 352 -3.55 -20.86 15.81
N TYR A 353 -3.36 -19.94 14.85
CA TYR A 353 -3.47 -18.51 15.07
C TYR A 353 -4.53 -17.93 14.15
N PRO A 354 -5.63 -17.38 14.67
CA PRO A 354 -6.65 -16.71 13.87
C PRO A 354 -6.18 -15.30 13.46
N ASP A 355 -4.88 -15.08 13.32
CA ASP A 355 -4.33 -13.77 12.98
C ASP A 355 -4.30 -13.65 11.45
N ASP A 356 -5.37 -13.09 10.88
CA ASP A 356 -5.53 -12.96 9.43
C ASP A 356 -4.48 -11.96 8.88
N PRO A 357 -3.80 -12.29 7.76
CA PRO A 357 -2.89 -11.37 7.11
C PRO A 357 -3.66 -10.30 6.31
N HIS A 358 -3.33 -9.04 6.57
CA HIS A 358 -3.97 -7.87 5.97
C HIS A 358 -2.94 -6.99 5.26
N GLU A 359 -3.38 -6.40 4.14
CA GLU A 359 -2.64 -5.36 3.43
C GLU A 359 -1.18 -5.74 3.10
N PRO A 360 -0.90 -6.85 2.39
CA PRO A 360 0.42 -7.07 1.83
C PRO A 360 0.86 -5.81 1.06
N LEU A 361 2.05 -5.31 1.35
CA LEU A 361 2.67 -4.15 0.72
C LEU A 361 4.09 -4.52 0.30
N LEU A 362 4.31 -4.50 -1.01
CA LEU A 362 5.63 -4.70 -1.61
C LEU A 362 6.43 -3.40 -1.52
N CYS A 363 7.72 -3.51 -1.20
CA CYS A 363 8.66 -2.41 -1.38
C CYS A 363 8.81 -2.07 -2.87
N ASP A 364 9.27 -0.86 -3.17
CA ASP A 364 9.39 -0.33 -4.54
C ASP A 364 10.34 -1.17 -5.43
N ASN A 365 11.17 -2.04 -4.83
CA ASN A 365 12.00 -2.99 -5.56
C ASN A 365 11.48 -4.43 -5.61
N GLY A 366 10.36 -4.71 -4.95
CA GLY A 366 9.75 -6.03 -4.85
C GLY A 366 10.63 -7.10 -4.18
N THR A 367 11.72 -6.74 -3.51
CA THR A 367 12.57 -7.70 -2.79
C THR A 367 12.12 -7.94 -1.35
N MET A 368 11.22 -7.09 -0.85
CA MET A 368 10.64 -7.19 0.48
C MET A 368 9.13 -6.99 0.45
N LEU A 369 8.46 -7.68 1.36
CA LEU A 369 7.02 -7.64 1.58
C LEU A 369 6.76 -7.36 3.05
N THR A 370 5.87 -6.41 3.33
CA THR A 370 5.31 -6.20 4.67
C THR A 370 3.83 -6.53 4.69
N TRP A 371 3.29 -6.95 5.83
CA TRP A 371 1.85 -7.07 6.03
C TRP A 371 1.51 -6.89 7.51
N LEU A 372 0.26 -6.55 7.79
CA LEU A 372 -0.27 -6.54 9.13
C LEU A 372 -0.93 -7.88 9.42
N SER A 373 -0.85 -8.31 10.66
CA SER A 373 -1.56 -9.48 11.16
C SER A 373 -2.38 -9.01 12.33
N ILE A 374 -3.70 -9.11 12.19
CA ILE A 374 -4.66 -8.58 13.15
C ILE A 374 -5.36 -9.77 13.80
N PRO A 375 -5.23 -9.97 15.12
CA PRO A 375 -5.88 -11.06 15.81
C PRO A 375 -7.41 -10.97 15.72
N ALA A 376 -8.09 -12.09 15.43
CA ALA A 376 -9.55 -12.13 15.35
C ALA A 376 -10.25 -11.82 16.69
N SER A 377 -9.61 -12.10 17.83
CA SER A 377 -10.29 -12.19 19.14
C SER A 377 -10.05 -11.04 20.12
N LEU A 378 -9.17 -10.05 19.88
CA LEU A 378 -8.86 -9.02 20.90
C LEU A 378 -8.58 -7.62 20.35
N VAL A 379 -9.46 -6.69 20.74
CA VAL A 379 -9.20 -5.33 21.24
C VAL A 379 -7.71 -4.94 21.33
N SER A 380 -7.23 -4.19 20.32
CA SER A 380 -5.97 -3.38 20.18
C SER A 380 -4.59 -3.95 20.54
N ARG A 381 -4.46 -4.95 21.42
CA ARG A 381 -3.17 -5.53 21.81
C ARG A 381 -2.85 -6.75 20.96
N GLY A 382 -2.12 -6.55 19.87
CA GLY A 382 -1.53 -7.66 19.13
C GLY A 382 -1.47 -7.50 17.62
N THR A 383 -1.79 -6.33 17.06
CA THR A 383 -1.43 -6.08 15.66
C THR A 383 0.07 -6.19 15.50
N ARG A 384 0.49 -7.12 14.64
CA ARG A 384 1.89 -7.37 14.33
C ARG A 384 2.14 -6.94 12.90
N LEU A 385 3.24 -6.23 12.66
CA LEU A 385 3.74 -6.06 11.31
C LEU A 385 4.81 -7.12 11.09
N PHE A 386 4.58 -7.86 10.02
CA PHE A 386 5.47 -8.89 9.53
C PHE A 386 6.24 -8.36 8.34
N LEU A 387 7.41 -8.97 8.16
CA LEU A 387 8.34 -8.66 7.10
C LEU A 387 8.82 -9.98 6.51
N ALA A 388 8.79 -10.08 5.18
CA ALA A 388 9.39 -11.18 4.47
C ALA A 388 10.35 -10.64 3.43
N GLN A 389 11.53 -11.25 3.38
CA GLN A 389 12.43 -11.09 2.26
C GLN A 389 11.99 -12.05 1.16
N LEU A 390 11.78 -11.51 -0.04
CA LEU A 390 11.34 -12.27 -1.20
C LEU A 390 12.54 -12.84 -1.96
N PRO A 391 12.35 -13.96 -2.69
CA PRO A 391 13.36 -14.43 -3.63
C PRO A 391 13.54 -13.42 -4.76
N VAL A 392 14.79 -13.11 -5.11
CA VAL A 392 15.07 -12.31 -6.30
C VAL A 392 14.92 -13.19 -7.53
N SER A 393 14.28 -12.67 -8.59
CA SER A 393 14.30 -13.31 -9.91
C SER A 393 15.73 -13.25 -10.47
N SER A 394 16.55 -14.26 -10.17
CA SER A 394 17.80 -14.47 -10.89
C SER A 394 17.44 -15.00 -12.26
N GLY A 395 17.61 -14.21 -13.33
CA GLY A 395 17.21 -14.57 -14.70
C GLY A 395 17.79 -15.89 -15.28
N ALA A 396 18.65 -16.58 -14.54
CA ALA A 396 19.01 -17.96 -14.84
C ALA A 396 17.91 -18.90 -14.32
N GLU A 397 17.45 -19.83 -15.14
CA GLU A 397 16.46 -20.88 -14.85
C GLU A 397 16.86 -21.86 -13.73
N GLN A 398 17.59 -21.42 -12.71
CA GLN A 398 17.60 -22.10 -11.44
C GLN A 398 16.18 -22.10 -10.91
N ARG A 399 15.49 -23.21 -11.21
CA ARG A 399 14.33 -23.71 -10.47
C ARG A 399 14.77 -23.81 -9.01
N ILE A 400 14.75 -22.70 -8.29
CA ILE A 400 14.77 -22.72 -6.84
C ILE A 400 13.53 -23.55 -6.53
N PRO A 401 13.68 -24.77 -5.97
CA PRO A 401 12.52 -25.57 -5.62
C PRO A 401 11.65 -24.68 -4.76
N VAL A 402 10.37 -24.54 -5.13
CA VAL A 402 9.38 -23.84 -4.32
C VAL A 402 9.50 -24.44 -2.93
N LEU A 403 10.23 -23.75 -2.04
CA LEU A 403 10.50 -24.23 -0.71
C LEU A 403 9.15 -24.50 -0.09
N GLU A 404 8.96 -25.73 0.40
CA GLU A 404 7.64 -26.22 0.79
C GLU A 404 6.87 -25.19 1.65
N PRO A 405 5.53 -25.13 1.53
CA PRO A 405 4.66 -24.08 2.08
C PRO A 405 4.76 -23.80 3.59
N GLN A 406 5.56 -24.56 4.33
CA GLN A 406 5.72 -24.47 5.78
C GLN A 406 6.95 -23.68 6.24
N CYS A 407 7.71 -23.06 5.34
CA CYS A 407 8.94 -22.36 5.74
C CYS A 407 8.65 -20.97 6.37
N THR A 408 8.07 -20.98 7.57
CA THR A 408 8.10 -19.86 8.54
C THR A 408 9.51 -19.33 8.78
N LYS A 409 10.55 -20.11 8.41
CA LYS A 409 11.96 -19.70 8.38
C LYS A 409 12.26 -18.46 7.53
N PHE A 410 11.36 -18.01 6.65
CA PHE A 410 11.55 -16.80 5.83
C PHE A 410 10.64 -15.63 6.19
N ALA A 411 9.62 -15.88 7.01
CA ALA A 411 8.80 -14.83 7.58
C ALA A 411 9.36 -14.51 8.96
N SER A 412 10.00 -13.36 9.12
CA SER A 412 10.35 -12.90 10.45
C SER A 412 9.11 -12.29 11.08
N ARG A 413 8.73 -12.75 12.28
CA ARG A 413 7.97 -11.88 13.19
C ARG A 413 8.93 -10.75 13.55
N PHE A 414 8.85 -9.67 12.79
CA PHE A 414 9.88 -8.66 12.77
C PHE A 414 9.82 -7.82 14.05
N HIS A 415 8.62 -7.40 14.45
CA HIS A 415 8.40 -6.77 15.74
C HIS A 415 6.98 -7.00 16.26
N ASP A 416 6.86 -7.15 17.58
CA ASP A 416 5.60 -6.94 18.25
C ASP A 416 5.42 -5.44 18.49
N PHE A 417 4.87 -4.76 17.48
CA PHE A 417 4.65 -3.31 17.51
C PHE A 417 3.70 -2.90 18.64
N ALA A 418 2.78 -3.78 19.04
CA ALA A 418 1.91 -3.55 20.19
C ALA A 418 2.68 -3.43 21.52
N ALA A 419 3.93 -3.88 21.58
CA ALA A 419 4.78 -3.78 22.76
C ALA A 419 5.66 -2.51 22.79
N ASP A 420 5.76 -1.74 21.70
CA ASP A 420 6.58 -0.52 21.63
C ASP A 420 5.69 0.72 21.47
N GLU A 421 5.49 1.45 22.56
CA GLU A 421 4.63 2.63 22.61
C GLU A 421 5.06 3.77 21.68
N ARG A 422 6.32 3.75 21.19
CA ARG A 422 6.85 4.76 20.26
C ARG A 422 6.29 4.60 18.86
N ILE A 423 5.76 3.42 18.54
CA ILE A 423 5.29 3.11 17.20
C ILE A 423 3.78 3.39 17.15
N PRO A 424 3.29 4.08 16.09
CA PRO A 424 1.88 4.30 15.89
C PRO A 424 1.09 3.01 16.00
N ALA A 425 -0.12 3.12 16.51
CA ALA A 425 -1.11 2.08 16.37
C ALA A 425 -1.28 1.73 14.87
N MET A 426 -0.83 0.54 14.49
CA MET A 426 -0.82 0.05 13.09
C MET A 426 -2.13 -0.63 12.70
N TYR A 427 -3.22 -0.24 13.33
CA TYR A 427 -4.55 -0.70 12.96
C TYR A 427 -5.31 0.41 12.23
N TRP A 428 -6.47 0.07 11.69
CA TRP A 428 -7.26 0.95 10.84
C TRP A 428 -6.55 1.24 9.50
N ARG A 429 -6.96 2.30 8.79
CA ARG A 429 -6.26 2.91 7.64
C ARG A 429 -4.90 3.50 8.05
N SER A 430 -4.04 2.70 8.68
CA SER A 430 -2.66 3.07 8.97
C SER A 430 -1.90 3.26 7.67
N THR A 431 -0.99 4.22 7.64
CA THR A 431 -0.05 4.39 6.52
C THR A 431 1.29 3.81 6.92
N ARG A 432 1.93 3.13 5.98
CA ARG A 432 3.29 2.65 6.15
C ARG A 432 4.02 2.65 4.84
N ASP A 433 5.33 2.83 4.93
CA ASP A 433 6.24 2.65 3.82
C ASP A 433 7.58 2.10 4.34
N LEU A 434 8.27 1.33 3.50
CA LEU A 434 9.55 0.72 3.82
C LEU A 434 10.50 0.89 2.64
N ASP A 435 11.59 1.58 2.92
CA ASP A 435 12.76 1.63 2.06
C ASP A 435 13.72 0.50 2.48
N ASP A 436 13.69 -0.57 1.72
CA ASP A 436 14.44 -1.78 2.01
C ASP A 436 15.91 -1.75 1.58
N LEU A 437 16.32 -0.70 0.86
CA LEU A 437 17.73 -0.43 0.63
C LEU A 437 18.34 0.26 1.82
N ARG A 438 17.70 1.32 2.30
CA ARG A 438 18.18 2.13 3.43
C ARG A 438 17.97 1.42 4.75
N GLY A 439 16.93 0.58 4.83
CA GLY A 439 16.41 0.04 6.07
C GLY A 439 15.58 1.05 6.86
N LEU A 440 14.92 1.98 6.17
CA LEU A 440 14.10 3.02 6.80
C LEU A 440 12.63 2.65 6.63
N ALA A 441 11.85 2.70 7.71
CA ALA A 441 10.39 2.59 7.63
C ALA A 441 9.73 3.82 8.23
N VAL A 442 8.58 4.19 7.68
CA VAL A 442 7.71 5.22 8.24
C VAL A 442 6.35 4.60 8.54
N PHE A 443 5.80 4.97 9.68
CA PHE A 443 4.49 4.53 10.17
C PHE A 443 3.67 5.76 10.53
N GLY A 444 2.40 5.74 10.18
CA GLY A 444 1.47 6.83 10.50
C GLY A 444 0.06 6.31 10.75
N ASN A 445 -0.72 7.03 11.55
CA ASN A 445 -2.12 6.68 11.78
C ASN A 445 -3.06 7.88 11.91
N ALA A 446 -4.35 7.56 12.03
CA ALA A 446 -5.40 8.55 12.20
C ALA A 446 -5.25 9.40 13.48
N PHE A 447 -4.52 8.94 14.51
CA PHE A 447 -4.27 9.69 15.74
C PHE A 447 -3.14 10.73 15.62
N GLY A 448 -2.63 10.97 14.42
CA GLY A 448 -1.55 11.93 14.20
C GLY A 448 -0.22 11.45 14.75
N GLU A 449 -0.08 10.14 14.97
CA GLU A 449 1.18 9.56 15.39
C GLU A 449 1.95 9.21 14.14
N LEU A 450 3.14 9.79 14.00
CA LEU A 450 4.11 9.44 12.98
C LEU A 450 5.33 8.86 13.69
N ALA A 451 5.90 7.78 13.16
CA ALA A 451 7.21 7.31 13.60
C ALA A 451 8.07 6.89 12.42
N VAL A 452 9.35 7.18 12.56
CA VAL A 452 10.38 6.75 11.62
C VAL A 452 11.27 5.76 12.32
N CYS A 453 11.42 4.60 11.72
CA CYS A 453 12.20 3.49 12.24
C CYS A 453 13.38 3.23 11.32
N ASP A 454 14.60 3.49 11.81
CA ASP A 454 15.83 3.14 11.11
C ASP A 454 16.34 1.79 11.65
N PHE A 455 16.31 0.78 10.79
CA PHE A 455 16.83 -0.57 11.02
C PHE A 455 18.30 -0.72 10.59
N SER A 456 18.86 0.32 9.96
CA SER A 456 20.27 0.34 9.64
C SER A 456 21.10 0.53 10.91
N SER A 457 22.19 -0.22 11.00
CA SER A 457 23.28 0.04 11.96
C SER A 457 24.46 0.75 11.32
N THR A 458 24.24 1.33 10.14
CA THR A 458 25.29 1.97 9.36
C THR A 458 25.43 3.41 9.84
N SER A 459 26.66 3.92 9.87
CA SER A 459 26.90 5.30 10.32
C SER A 459 26.31 6.29 9.32
N LEU A 460 25.84 7.42 9.83
CA LEU A 460 25.17 8.43 9.02
C LEU A 460 26.08 9.00 7.91
N ASP A 461 27.38 9.07 8.16
CA ASP A 461 28.40 9.48 7.18
C ASP A 461 28.46 8.53 5.96
N VAL A 462 28.45 7.21 6.19
CA VAL A 462 28.41 6.22 5.11
C VAL A 462 27.09 6.31 4.36
N LEU A 463 25.98 6.44 5.09
CA LEU A 463 24.65 6.52 4.51
C LEU A 463 24.45 7.78 3.67
N SER A 464 25.00 8.92 4.10
CA SER A 464 24.96 10.17 3.34
C SER A 464 25.75 10.08 2.03
N ARG A 465 26.79 9.24 1.98
CA ARG A 465 27.51 8.93 0.73
C ARG A 465 26.75 7.95 -0.16
N LEU A 466 26.13 6.92 0.43
CA LEU A 466 25.38 5.90 -0.32
C LEU A 466 24.07 6.45 -0.89
N PHE A 467 23.43 7.33 -0.14
CA PHE A 467 22.12 7.91 -0.43
C PHE A 467 22.22 9.43 -0.36
N PRO A 468 22.86 10.06 -1.36
CA PRO A 468 23.00 11.51 -1.40
C PRO A 468 21.63 12.18 -1.50
N LEU A 469 21.58 13.44 -1.07
CA LEU A 469 20.37 14.26 -1.24
C LEU A 469 20.03 14.34 -2.75
N PRO A 470 18.73 14.20 -3.10
CA PRO A 470 18.34 14.32 -4.49
C PRO A 470 18.59 15.75 -4.98
N ARG A 471 19.06 15.86 -6.22
CA ARG A 471 19.26 17.16 -6.89
C ARG A 471 17.93 17.59 -7.49
N LEU A 472 17.26 18.52 -6.82
CA LEU A 472 15.99 19.05 -7.31
C LEU A 472 16.23 20.04 -8.45
N PRO A 473 15.40 20.02 -9.51
CA PRO A 473 15.44 21.05 -10.54
C PRO A 473 14.93 22.39 -9.99
N ASP A 474 15.45 23.48 -10.56
CA ASP A 474 14.97 24.83 -10.25
C ASP A 474 13.52 25.04 -10.70
N LEU A 475 12.82 25.89 -9.96
CA LEU A 475 11.47 26.35 -10.26
C LEU A 475 11.45 27.08 -11.60
N ARG A 476 10.46 26.75 -12.44
CA ARG A 476 10.18 27.41 -13.71
C ARG A 476 8.86 28.19 -13.59
N ASP A 477 8.09 28.28 -14.67
CA ASP A 477 6.77 28.93 -14.69
C ASP A 477 5.65 28.05 -14.09
N GLU A 478 5.97 27.17 -13.13
CA GLU A 478 5.00 26.25 -12.52
C GLU A 478 4.25 26.90 -11.34
N LEU A 479 3.03 26.42 -11.08
CA LEU A 479 2.23 26.92 -9.97
C LEU A 479 2.77 26.37 -8.65
N VAL A 480 3.42 27.23 -7.86
CA VAL A 480 3.79 26.90 -6.47
C VAL A 480 2.52 26.74 -5.64
N LEU A 481 2.38 25.58 -4.97
CA LEU A 481 1.27 25.37 -4.07
C LEU A 481 1.33 26.37 -2.91
N SER A 482 0.16 26.92 -2.58
CA SER A 482 0.04 27.97 -1.58
C SER A 482 0.61 27.52 -0.23
N GLN A 483 1.45 28.36 0.36
CA GLN A 483 1.84 28.28 1.77
C GLN A 483 0.77 28.88 2.70
N LYS A 484 -0.29 29.46 2.14
CA LYS A 484 -1.42 30.01 2.90
C LYS A 484 -2.60 29.06 2.84
N HIS A 485 -3.28 28.94 3.97
CA HIS A 485 -4.47 28.14 4.15
C HIS A 485 -5.61 28.65 3.25
N SER A 486 -6.20 27.74 2.46
CA SER A 486 -7.47 27.94 1.77
C SER A 486 -8.57 27.16 2.50
N THR A 487 -9.83 27.60 2.38
CA THR A 487 -10.98 26.83 2.87
C THR A 487 -10.98 25.44 2.24
N MET A 488 -10.83 24.42 3.08
CA MET A 488 -10.79 23.02 2.66
C MET A 488 -12.21 22.48 2.43
N ASP A 489 -12.41 21.72 1.35
CA ASP A 489 -13.60 20.88 1.21
C ASP A 489 -13.32 19.54 1.89
N ALA A 490 -13.70 19.42 3.16
CA ALA A 490 -13.54 18.17 3.92
C ALA A 490 -14.34 17.05 3.23
N GLY A 491 -13.67 16.09 2.62
CA GLY A 491 -14.35 14.99 1.95
C GLY A 491 -14.51 13.74 2.78
N TYR A 492 -14.63 12.61 2.08
CA TYR A 492 -15.26 11.43 2.65
C TYR A 492 -14.45 10.16 2.42
N PRO A 493 -14.41 9.21 3.38
CA PRO A 493 -14.66 9.37 4.82
C PRO A 493 -13.40 9.90 5.50
N PHE A 494 -13.37 11.20 5.83
CA PHE A 494 -12.17 11.87 6.31
C PHE A 494 -12.29 12.44 7.73
N PRO A 495 -11.23 12.29 8.56
CA PRO A 495 -10.95 11.02 9.24
C PRO A 495 -12.14 10.61 10.12
N LEU A 496 -12.28 9.32 10.46
CA LEU A 496 -13.38 8.84 11.34
C LEU A 496 -13.52 9.60 12.67
N MET A 497 -12.45 10.28 13.11
CA MET A 497 -12.44 11.07 14.34
C MET A 497 -13.02 12.48 14.20
N ALA A 498 -13.32 12.95 12.99
CA ALA A 498 -13.83 14.30 12.79
C ALA A 498 -15.30 14.46 13.22
N THR A 499 -15.57 15.60 13.84
CA THR A 499 -16.88 16.07 14.35
C THR A 499 -17.90 16.35 13.26
N LYS A 500 -17.46 16.90 12.12
CA LYS A 500 -18.36 17.48 11.11
C LYS A 500 -19.08 16.45 10.23
N HIS A 501 -18.72 15.16 10.31
CA HIS A 501 -19.18 14.15 9.36
C HIS A 501 -20.18 13.11 9.91
N LYS A 502 -20.77 13.33 11.10
CA LYS A 502 -22.08 12.74 11.48
C LYS A 502 -23.22 13.35 10.66
N ASP A 503 -22.94 13.58 9.40
CA ASP A 503 -23.75 14.38 8.52
C ASP A 503 -24.76 13.47 7.85
N ARG A 504 -25.93 13.34 8.47
CA ARG A 504 -27.14 12.82 7.81
C ARG A 504 -27.34 13.44 6.43
N THR A 505 -26.85 14.67 6.20
CA THR A 505 -26.94 15.29 4.89
C THR A 505 -26.08 14.61 3.84
N LEU A 506 -25.00 13.88 4.16
CA LEU A 506 -24.24 13.16 3.13
C LEU A 506 -25.08 12.05 2.49
N PHE A 507 -25.64 11.16 3.31
CA PHE A 507 -26.51 10.10 2.80
C PHE A 507 -27.71 10.70 2.06
N LEU A 508 -28.32 11.75 2.60
CA LEU A 508 -29.41 12.46 1.93
C LEU A 508 -28.97 13.17 0.64
N ARG A 509 -27.74 13.68 0.54
CA ARG A 509 -27.18 14.26 -0.69
C ARG A 509 -27.01 13.18 -1.74
N GLN A 510 -26.51 12.00 -1.39
CA GLN A 510 -26.42 10.88 -2.34
C GLN A 510 -27.82 10.37 -2.72
N ALA A 511 -28.74 10.23 -1.77
CA ALA A 511 -30.12 9.85 -2.05
C ALA A 511 -30.85 10.89 -2.93
N LYS A 512 -30.55 12.18 -2.80
CA LYS A 512 -31.04 13.21 -3.73
C LYS A 512 -30.53 13.01 -5.16
N LYS A 513 -29.28 12.56 -5.33
CA LYS A 513 -28.74 12.20 -6.65
C LYS A 513 -29.44 10.98 -7.25
N ALA A 514 -30.00 10.09 -6.44
CA ALA A 514 -30.73 8.93 -6.94
C ALA A 514 -31.94 9.33 -7.81
N SER A 515 -32.65 10.39 -7.44
CA SER A 515 -33.78 10.91 -8.24
C SER A 515 -33.38 11.43 -9.62
N SER A 516 -32.11 11.81 -9.84
CA SER A 516 -31.62 12.16 -11.19
C SER A 516 -31.21 10.93 -12.01
N ILE A 517 -31.10 9.76 -11.38
CA ILE A 517 -30.68 8.50 -12.01
C ILE A 517 -31.90 7.67 -12.40
N SER A 518 -32.98 7.73 -11.61
CA SER A 518 -34.17 6.91 -11.80
C SER A 518 -35.42 7.63 -11.29
N SER A 519 -36.48 7.56 -12.10
CA SER A 519 -37.80 8.07 -11.72
C SER A 519 -38.54 7.14 -10.74
N ALA A 520 -38.14 5.88 -10.68
CA ALA A 520 -38.71 4.87 -9.78
C ALA A 520 -38.10 4.89 -8.36
N VAL A 521 -37.15 5.79 -8.09
CA VAL A 521 -36.50 5.88 -6.78
C VAL A 521 -37.52 6.29 -5.71
N PRO A 522 -37.60 5.57 -4.57
CA PRO A 522 -38.51 5.93 -3.49
C PRO A 522 -38.25 7.34 -2.96
N PRO A 523 -39.28 8.02 -2.44
CA PRO A 523 -39.09 9.32 -1.83
C PRO A 523 -38.09 9.25 -0.67
N LEU A 524 -37.31 10.32 -0.47
CA LEU A 524 -36.32 10.45 0.60
C LEU A 524 -36.86 10.09 2.00
N SER A 525 -38.16 10.21 2.23
CA SER A 525 -38.80 9.81 3.49
C SER A 525 -38.64 8.32 3.79
N ARG A 526 -38.65 7.44 2.79
CA ARG A 526 -38.46 5.98 2.97
C ARG A 526 -37.03 5.63 3.39
N TRP A 527 -36.06 6.43 2.96
CA TRP A 527 -34.66 6.25 3.36
C TRP A 527 -34.37 6.78 4.77
N LYS A 528 -35.22 7.66 5.32
CA LYS A 528 -35.07 8.14 6.69
C LYS A 528 -35.40 7.09 7.74
N THR A 529 -36.03 5.99 7.35
CA THR A 529 -36.34 4.85 8.24
C THR A 529 -35.33 3.71 8.10
N SER A 530 -34.38 3.78 7.16
CA SER A 530 -33.39 2.72 7.00
C SER A 530 -32.37 2.74 8.15
N THR A 531 -31.84 1.55 8.46
CA THR A 531 -30.75 1.37 9.43
C THR A 531 -29.56 2.28 9.10
N TRP A 532 -29.18 2.39 7.82
CA TRP A 532 -28.10 3.26 7.35
C TRP A 532 -28.27 4.73 7.75
N TYR A 533 -29.50 5.24 7.70
CA TYR A 533 -29.79 6.63 8.09
C TYR A 533 -29.91 6.78 9.62
N ILE A 534 -30.59 5.84 10.27
CA ILE A 534 -30.85 5.90 11.72
C ILE A 534 -29.55 5.78 12.51
N TYR A 535 -28.72 4.80 12.16
CA TYR A 535 -27.48 4.47 12.86
C TYR A 535 -26.25 5.19 12.30
N GLN A 536 -26.43 6.04 11.28
CA GLN A 536 -25.35 6.81 10.64
C GLN A 536 -24.25 5.91 10.02
N GLU A 537 -24.65 4.73 9.55
CA GLU A 537 -23.72 3.68 9.13
C GLU A 537 -23.24 3.79 7.67
N PHE A 538 -23.60 4.87 6.97
CA PHE A 538 -23.20 5.06 5.58
C PHE A 538 -21.67 5.04 5.36
N GLN A 539 -20.90 5.54 6.35
CA GLN A 539 -19.44 5.45 6.38
C GLN A 539 -18.94 4.00 6.41
N TYR A 540 -19.61 3.14 7.17
CA TYR A 540 -19.29 1.73 7.22
C TYR A 540 -19.63 1.03 5.92
N LEU A 541 -20.79 1.33 5.32
CA LEU A 541 -21.13 0.81 3.99
C LEU A 541 -20.06 1.17 2.95
N THR A 542 -19.56 2.41 2.97
CA THR A 542 -18.53 2.85 2.02
C THR A 542 -17.24 2.05 2.20
N THR A 543 -16.79 1.91 3.44
CA THR A 543 -15.60 1.13 3.76
C THR A 543 -15.78 -0.35 3.38
N LEU A 544 -16.97 -0.91 3.62
CA LEU A 544 -17.31 -2.29 3.31
C LEU A 544 -17.29 -2.54 1.79
N LEU A 545 -17.86 -1.62 1.02
CA LEU A 545 -17.82 -1.67 -0.45
C LEU A 545 -16.39 -1.54 -0.97
N GLU A 546 -15.58 -0.63 -0.44
CA GLU A 546 -14.16 -0.50 -0.80
C GLU A 546 -13.36 -1.79 -0.53
N VAL A 547 -13.57 -2.44 0.62
CA VAL A 547 -12.94 -3.73 0.96
C VAL A 547 -13.35 -4.82 -0.02
N ARG A 548 -14.59 -4.75 -0.53
CA ARG A 548 -15.08 -5.63 -1.61
C ARG A 548 -14.61 -5.23 -2.99
N SER A 549 -13.74 -4.23 -3.09
CA SER A 549 -13.29 -3.63 -4.33
C SER A 549 -14.42 -3.02 -5.18
N LEU A 550 -15.53 -2.63 -4.56
CA LEU A 550 -16.63 -1.94 -5.21
C LEU A 550 -16.38 -0.44 -5.09
N TYR A 551 -15.86 0.16 -6.16
CA TYR A 551 -15.38 1.54 -6.16
C TYR A 551 -16.31 2.48 -6.93
N GLY A 552 -16.32 3.74 -6.50
CA GLY A 552 -17.12 4.81 -7.10
C GLY A 552 -18.07 5.45 -6.09
N ALA A 553 -18.82 6.44 -6.57
CA ALA A 553 -19.87 7.09 -5.79
C ALA A 553 -20.98 6.09 -5.48
N ILE A 554 -21.36 6.04 -4.20
CA ILE A 554 -22.41 5.17 -3.69
C ILE A 554 -23.71 5.97 -3.65
N VAL A 555 -24.68 5.55 -4.43
CA VAL A 555 -25.99 6.20 -4.55
C VAL A 555 -27.09 5.19 -4.19
N PRO A 556 -27.85 5.41 -3.11
CA PRO A 556 -28.93 4.50 -2.72
C PRO A 556 -30.09 4.59 -3.72
N LEU A 557 -30.56 3.45 -4.24
CA LEU A 557 -31.62 3.39 -5.26
C LEU A 557 -32.95 2.91 -4.72
N THR A 558 -33.00 1.76 -4.05
CA THR A 558 -34.21 1.26 -3.39
C THR A 558 -33.93 0.64 -2.02
N HIS A 559 -34.90 0.77 -1.11
CA HIS A 559 -34.88 0.24 0.26
C HIS A 559 -36.13 -0.63 0.47
N LYS A 560 -35.93 -1.95 0.60
CA LYS A 560 -36.99 -2.92 0.90
C LYS A 560 -36.42 -3.96 1.85
N GLU A 561 -36.47 -3.64 3.14
CA GLU A 561 -35.93 -4.46 4.24
C GLU A 561 -36.21 -5.97 4.05
N PRO A 562 -35.17 -6.85 4.11
CA PRO A 562 -33.77 -6.59 4.48
C PRO A 562 -32.85 -6.16 3.33
N LEU A 563 -33.41 -5.93 2.13
CA LEU A 563 -32.65 -5.71 0.90
C LEU A 563 -32.50 -4.23 0.57
N ASP A 564 -31.26 -3.81 0.39
CA ASP A 564 -30.91 -2.47 -0.08
C ASP A 564 -30.19 -2.53 -1.41
N VAL A 565 -30.57 -1.68 -2.36
CA VAL A 565 -29.84 -1.55 -3.62
C VAL A 565 -29.15 -0.22 -3.70
N PHE A 566 -27.86 -0.30 -4.02
CA PHE A 566 -27.00 0.84 -4.27
C PHE A 566 -26.49 0.80 -5.70
N ARG A 567 -26.34 1.96 -6.31
CA ARG A 567 -25.43 2.14 -7.44
C ARG A 567 -24.05 2.48 -6.88
N VAL A 568 -23.03 1.73 -7.29
CA VAL A 568 -21.63 1.96 -6.92
C VAL A 568 -20.84 2.18 -8.21
N GLY A 569 -20.56 3.44 -8.53
CA GLY A 569 -20.01 3.80 -9.85
C GLY A 569 -20.98 3.49 -10.98
N ASP A 570 -20.62 2.54 -11.84
CA ASP A 570 -21.41 1.98 -12.92
C ASP A 570 -21.98 0.58 -12.63
N LEU A 571 -21.81 0.08 -11.40
CA LEU A 571 -22.36 -1.20 -10.95
C LEU A 571 -23.63 -0.99 -10.11
N PHE A 572 -24.54 -1.96 -10.16
CA PHE A 572 -25.67 -2.05 -9.25
C PHE A 572 -25.41 -3.17 -8.26
N VAL A 573 -25.54 -2.86 -6.97
CA VAL A 573 -25.17 -3.74 -5.87
C VAL A 573 -26.38 -3.91 -4.97
N LEU A 574 -26.87 -5.14 -4.88
CA LEU A 574 -27.81 -5.56 -3.85
C LEU A 574 -27.01 -5.93 -2.60
N PHE A 575 -27.33 -5.27 -1.50
CA PHE A 575 -26.77 -5.51 -0.19
C PHE A 575 -27.80 -6.20 0.68
N ASP A 576 -27.40 -7.33 1.25
CA ASP A 576 -28.17 -8.05 2.26
C ASP A 576 -27.60 -7.70 3.64
N GLY A 577 -28.41 -7.00 4.45
CA GLY A 577 -28.01 -6.54 5.78
C GLY A 577 -27.69 -7.67 6.75
N ASP A 578 -28.42 -8.77 6.66
CA ASP A 578 -28.37 -9.84 7.67
C ASP A 578 -27.12 -10.72 7.47
N ASP A 579 -26.82 -11.05 6.22
CA ASP A 579 -25.64 -11.86 5.86
C ASP A 579 -24.40 -11.00 5.53
N ALA A 580 -24.53 -9.67 5.57
CA ALA A 580 -23.58 -8.71 5.02
C ALA A 580 -23.15 -9.03 3.58
N ARG A 581 -23.97 -9.73 2.79
CA ARG A 581 -23.62 -10.21 1.44
C ARG A 581 -23.83 -9.10 0.41
N CYS A 582 -23.01 -9.11 -0.63
CA CYS A 582 -23.19 -8.25 -1.80
C CYS A 582 -23.47 -9.10 -3.03
N ARG A 583 -24.43 -8.70 -3.84
CA ARG A 583 -24.67 -9.25 -5.18
C ARG A 583 -24.56 -8.14 -6.20
N ILE A 584 -23.71 -8.31 -7.21
CA ILE A 584 -23.63 -7.41 -8.35
C ILE A 584 -24.69 -7.82 -9.34
N LEU A 585 -25.61 -6.92 -9.65
CA LEU A 585 -26.76 -7.19 -10.50
C LEU A 585 -26.36 -7.10 -11.99
N ASP A 586 -26.85 -8.02 -12.80
CA ASP A 586 -26.57 -8.03 -14.25
C ASP A 586 -27.36 -6.96 -15.02
N SER A 587 -28.46 -6.47 -14.43
CA SER A 587 -29.28 -5.41 -15.01
C SER A 587 -28.54 -4.08 -15.02
N THR A 588 -28.66 -3.35 -16.12
CA THR A 588 -28.12 -1.99 -16.27
C THR A 588 -29.17 -0.89 -16.16
N SER A 589 -30.46 -1.27 -16.01
CA SER A 589 -31.57 -0.32 -15.92
C SER A 589 -31.98 -0.10 -14.45
N PRO A 590 -31.76 1.10 -13.89
CA PRO A 590 -32.24 1.44 -12.55
C PRO A 590 -33.74 1.20 -12.36
N ASP A 591 -34.56 1.64 -13.32
CA ASP A 591 -36.03 1.53 -13.22
C ASP A 591 -36.48 0.06 -13.29
N GLY A 592 -35.81 -0.76 -14.12
CA GLY A 592 -36.07 -2.19 -14.20
C GLY A 592 -35.72 -2.92 -12.90
N ILE A 593 -34.61 -2.55 -12.26
CA ILE A 593 -34.21 -3.08 -10.95
C ILE A 593 -35.24 -2.73 -9.87
N CYS A 594 -35.66 -1.47 -9.81
CA CYS A 594 -36.66 -1.01 -8.84
C CYS A 594 -37.99 -1.75 -9.03
N ALA A 595 -38.49 -1.87 -10.26
CA ALA A 595 -39.73 -2.57 -10.58
C ALA A 595 -39.69 -4.05 -10.16
N GLN A 596 -38.61 -4.76 -10.52
CA GLN A 596 -38.43 -6.17 -10.17
C GLN A 596 -38.37 -6.40 -8.65
N ILE A 597 -37.72 -5.50 -7.90
CA ILE A 597 -37.68 -5.58 -6.44
C ILE A 597 -39.05 -5.33 -5.83
N ASP A 598 -39.81 -4.37 -6.35
CA ASP A 598 -41.17 -4.10 -5.90
C ASP A 598 -42.08 -5.32 -6.14
N GLU A 599 -41.93 -5.99 -7.28
CA GLU A 599 -42.59 -7.26 -7.63
C GLU A 599 -42.11 -8.47 -6.81
N GLY A 600 -41.04 -8.33 -6.02
CA GLY A 600 -40.47 -9.42 -5.21
C GLY A 600 -39.68 -10.44 -6.03
N VAL A 601 -39.25 -10.07 -7.24
CA VAL A 601 -38.42 -10.91 -8.11
C VAL A 601 -36.98 -10.90 -7.60
N LEU A 602 -36.41 -12.09 -7.40
CA LEU A 602 -35.00 -12.23 -7.09
C LEU A 602 -34.17 -11.86 -8.33
N LEU A 603 -33.40 -10.79 -8.20
CA LEU A 603 -32.58 -10.32 -9.30
C LEU A 603 -31.42 -11.27 -9.60
N ALA A 604 -31.23 -11.54 -10.89
CA ALA A 604 -30.03 -12.20 -11.39
C ALA A 604 -28.81 -11.31 -11.13
N GLY A 605 -27.74 -11.94 -10.68
CA GLY A 605 -26.50 -11.26 -10.40
C GLY A 605 -25.45 -12.22 -9.85
N ARG A 606 -24.21 -11.74 -9.81
CA ARG A 606 -23.07 -12.49 -9.30
C ARG A 606 -22.92 -12.21 -7.81
N MET A 607 -22.91 -13.28 -7.02
CA MET A 607 -22.59 -13.18 -5.60
C MET A 607 -21.13 -12.76 -5.46
N MET A 608 -20.91 -11.69 -4.71
CA MET A 608 -19.59 -11.28 -4.28
C MET A 608 -19.34 -11.89 -2.91
N ASP A 609 -18.81 -13.10 -2.92
CA ASP A 609 -18.33 -13.73 -1.71
C ASP A 609 -17.09 -12.96 -1.26
N GLY A 610 -17.29 -12.03 -0.33
CA GLY A 610 -16.23 -11.66 0.59
C GLY A 610 -16.25 -12.70 1.67
N GLY A 611 -15.26 -13.60 1.73
CA GLY A 611 -15.16 -14.57 2.83
C GLY A 611 -15.45 -13.86 4.14
N GLU A 612 -16.41 -14.39 4.93
CA GLU A 612 -17.20 -13.69 5.95
C GLU A 612 -16.42 -12.66 6.79
N LEU A 613 -16.17 -11.50 6.21
CA LEU A 613 -15.58 -10.33 6.84
C LEU A 613 -16.61 -9.61 7.73
N GLY A 614 -17.65 -10.34 8.15
CA GLY A 614 -18.66 -9.95 9.12
C GLY A 614 -18.12 -9.82 10.55
N ILE A 615 -16.97 -10.38 10.91
CA ILE A 615 -16.57 -10.41 12.34
C ILE A 615 -15.67 -9.22 12.76
N THR A 616 -15.04 -8.52 11.81
CA THR A 616 -14.08 -7.43 12.09
C THR A 616 -14.26 -6.18 11.23
N HIS A 617 -15.43 -5.91 10.66
CA HIS A 617 -15.89 -4.50 10.60
C HIS A 617 -16.06 -3.93 12.02
N VAL A 618 -16.22 -4.85 12.98
CA VAL A 618 -15.94 -4.66 14.39
C VAL A 618 -14.45 -4.41 14.70
N SER A 619 -13.50 -4.36 13.77
CA SER A 619 -12.16 -3.84 14.10
C SER A 619 -12.24 -2.33 14.31
N GLY A 620 -12.96 -1.57 13.48
CA GLY A 620 -13.25 -0.16 13.75
C GLY A 620 -14.08 0.07 15.03
N LEU A 621 -15.14 -0.73 15.25
CA LEU A 621 -16.04 -0.61 16.41
C LEU A 621 -15.46 -1.21 17.71
N LYS A 622 -14.81 -2.39 17.67
CA LYS A 622 -14.00 -2.94 18.77
C LYS A 622 -12.75 -2.09 19.01
N MET A 623 -12.18 -1.39 18.02
CA MET A 623 -11.08 -0.42 18.25
C MET A 623 -11.56 0.86 18.89
N HIS A 624 -12.71 1.38 18.43
CA HIS A 624 -13.44 2.45 19.12
C HIS A 624 -13.64 2.08 20.59
N MET A 625 -14.04 0.84 20.89
CA MET A 625 -14.15 0.33 22.26
C MET A 625 -12.78 0.04 22.92
N ALA A 626 -11.77 -0.40 22.16
CA ALA A 626 -10.45 -0.80 22.67
C ALA A 626 -9.61 0.36 23.18
N GLU A 627 -9.55 1.43 22.39
CA GLU A 627 -8.80 2.62 22.76
C GLU A 627 -9.48 3.36 23.91
N ARG A 628 -10.83 3.37 23.95
CA ARG A 628 -11.59 3.89 25.10
C ARG A 628 -11.37 3.08 26.38
N ARG A 629 -11.19 1.76 26.29
CA ARG A 629 -10.96 0.85 27.44
C ARG A 629 -9.54 0.92 28.01
N ASN A 630 -8.56 1.48 27.29
CA ASN A 630 -7.19 1.63 27.82
C ASN A 630 -7.01 2.99 28.50
N HIS A 631 -7.40 3.08 29.77
CA HIS A 631 -7.27 4.31 30.59
C HIS A 631 -5.84 4.91 30.64
N ARG A 632 -4.80 4.14 30.27
CA ARG A 632 -3.42 4.63 30.23
C ARG A 632 -3.00 5.28 28.91
N LEU A 633 -3.71 5.04 27.81
CA LEU A 633 -3.31 5.48 26.47
C LEU A 633 -4.52 5.79 25.58
N ASN A 634 -5.37 6.74 25.96
CA ASN A 634 -6.40 7.26 25.05
C ASN A 634 -5.74 8.12 23.95
N ARG A 635 -5.45 7.54 22.78
CA ARG A 635 -4.77 8.24 21.68
C ARG A 635 -5.60 9.39 21.09
N ALA A 636 -6.93 9.30 21.15
CA ALA A 636 -7.82 10.38 20.72
C ALA A 636 -7.71 11.60 21.66
N LEU A 637 -7.68 11.37 22.98
CA LEU A 637 -7.38 12.42 23.96
C LEU A 637 -6.00 13.04 23.70
N LYS A 638 -4.97 12.21 23.48
CA LYS A 638 -3.62 12.71 23.17
C LYS A 638 -3.58 13.56 21.89
N LEU A 639 -4.34 13.19 20.85
CA LEU A 639 -4.45 14.00 19.64
C LEU A 639 -5.11 15.35 19.95
N ARG A 640 -6.20 15.35 20.74
CA ARG A 640 -6.87 16.58 21.18
C ARG A 640 -5.97 17.49 22.01
N GLU A 641 -5.18 16.92 22.93
CA GLU A 641 -4.19 17.65 23.73
C GLU A 641 -3.10 18.31 22.87
N ARG A 642 -2.79 17.73 21.70
CA ARG A 642 -1.90 18.33 20.69
C ARG A 642 -2.57 19.40 19.82
N GLY A 643 -3.83 19.75 20.11
CA GLY A 643 -4.63 20.69 19.32
C GLY A 643 -5.32 20.07 18.12
N GLY A 644 -5.42 18.73 18.07
CA GLY A 644 -6.14 18.05 17.01
C GLY A 644 -7.66 18.04 17.20
N HIS A 645 -8.37 17.95 16.09
CA HIS A 645 -9.83 17.91 16.07
C HIS A 645 -10.31 16.47 16.24
N VAL A 646 -11.00 16.22 17.34
CA VAL A 646 -11.52 14.91 17.72
C VAL A 646 -12.96 15.08 18.20
N ASP A 647 -13.89 14.28 17.68
CA ASP A 647 -15.29 14.32 18.09
C ASP A 647 -15.45 13.89 19.55
N ASP A 648 -16.28 14.63 20.29
CA ASP A 648 -16.53 14.42 21.72
C ASP A 648 -16.95 12.98 22.05
N HIS A 649 -17.59 12.25 21.12
CA HIS A 649 -17.91 10.84 21.36
C HIS A 649 -16.69 9.91 21.49
N TRP A 650 -15.48 10.33 21.08
CA TRP A 650 -14.23 9.64 21.36
C TRP A 650 -13.73 9.88 22.79
N MET A 651 -14.31 10.89 23.45
CA MET A 651 -13.91 11.39 24.75
C MET A 651 -14.87 10.97 25.86
N ASP A 652 -16.13 10.64 25.56
CA ASP A 652 -17.03 10.20 26.64
C ASP A 652 -16.45 8.94 27.31
N GLU A 653 -16.36 8.93 28.62
CA GLU A 653 -16.14 7.69 29.34
C GLU A 653 -17.48 6.95 29.29
N ARG A 654 -17.55 5.80 28.61
CA ARG A 654 -18.72 4.92 28.79
C ARG A 654 -18.58 4.30 30.18
N ASP A 655 -19.00 5.04 31.19
CA ASP A 655 -19.19 4.58 32.56
C ASP A 655 -20.18 3.41 32.54
N GLY A 656 -19.69 2.16 32.50
CA GLY A 656 -20.51 0.96 32.67
C GLY A 656 -20.24 -0.22 31.74
N ASP A 657 -19.38 -0.08 30.73
CA ASP A 657 -19.03 -1.18 29.79
C ASP A 657 -17.71 -1.89 30.17
N GLU A 658 -17.44 -2.00 31.47
CA GLU A 658 -16.38 -2.85 32.01
C GLU A 658 -16.71 -4.33 31.71
N GLY A 659 -16.24 -4.84 30.57
CA GLY A 659 -15.96 -6.27 30.41
C GLY A 659 -17.05 -7.19 29.83
N ARG A 660 -18.20 -6.70 29.35
CA ARG A 660 -19.22 -7.60 28.76
C ARG A 660 -18.82 -8.22 27.40
N ASP A 661 -18.03 -7.51 26.59
CA ASP A 661 -17.59 -8.02 25.27
C ASP A 661 -16.37 -8.97 25.35
N THR A 662 -15.81 -9.18 26.54
CA THR A 662 -14.78 -10.21 26.76
C THR A 662 -15.35 -11.52 27.27
N ASP A 663 -16.67 -11.61 27.47
CA ASP A 663 -17.31 -12.86 27.84
C ASP A 663 -17.41 -13.77 26.61
N PRO A 664 -16.64 -14.88 26.53
CA PRO A 664 -16.78 -15.86 25.45
C PRO A 664 -18.19 -16.45 25.39
N ASP A 665 -19.00 -16.34 26.46
CA ASP A 665 -20.39 -16.78 26.51
C ASP A 665 -21.40 -15.73 26.00
N SER A 666 -20.94 -14.60 25.45
CA SER A 666 -21.77 -13.53 24.84
C SER A 666 -22.58 -13.97 23.59
N GLY A 667 -22.66 -15.27 23.30
CA GLY A 667 -23.34 -15.84 22.13
C GLY A 667 -22.55 -15.72 20.84
N PHE A 668 -21.29 -15.28 20.92
CA PHE A 668 -20.42 -15.13 19.76
C PHE A 668 -19.94 -16.51 19.27
N THR A 669 -20.60 -17.05 18.25
CA THR A 669 -20.20 -18.33 17.66
C THR A 669 -19.02 -18.14 16.72
N LEU A 670 -17.93 -18.86 16.96
CA LEU A 670 -16.79 -18.92 16.04
C LEU A 670 -17.24 -19.54 14.71
N PHE A 671 -17.11 -18.80 13.62
CA PHE A 671 -17.50 -19.27 12.30
C PHE A 671 -16.61 -20.40 11.79
N VAL A 672 -17.24 -21.41 11.16
CA VAL A 672 -16.61 -22.53 10.48
C VAL A 672 -16.81 -22.35 8.96
N PRO A 673 -15.75 -22.24 8.16
CA PRO A 673 -15.88 -22.00 6.73
C PRO A 673 -16.65 -23.12 6.02
N GLY A 674 -17.65 -22.73 5.22
CA GLY A 674 -18.26 -23.60 4.22
C GLY A 674 -17.26 -23.90 3.10
N SER A 675 -17.19 -25.16 2.67
CA SER A 675 -16.39 -25.58 1.51
C SER A 675 -17.04 -25.08 0.21
N ASP A 676 -16.31 -24.28 -0.56
CA ASP A 676 -16.51 -23.95 -1.99
C ASP A 676 -17.94 -23.96 -2.55
N ASP A 677 -18.54 -22.78 -2.69
CA ASP A 677 -19.64 -22.57 -3.65
C ASP A 677 -19.07 -22.12 -5.00
N SER A 678 -18.97 -23.11 -5.92
CA SER A 678 -18.99 -23.02 -7.39
C SER A 678 -18.80 -21.63 -8.04
N ASP A 679 -17.69 -21.49 -8.78
CA ASP A 679 -17.11 -20.27 -9.36
C ASP A 679 -17.96 -19.37 -10.27
N GLY A 680 -19.15 -19.78 -10.74
CA GLY A 680 -20.08 -18.94 -11.52
C GLY A 680 -19.53 -18.31 -12.83
N ASP A 681 -18.26 -18.49 -13.15
CA ASP A 681 -17.57 -17.92 -14.31
C ASP A 681 -17.80 -18.78 -15.55
N SER A 682 -19.05 -18.85 -16.01
CA SER A 682 -19.42 -19.51 -17.28
C SER A 682 -19.12 -18.66 -18.54
N GLU A 683 -18.44 -17.50 -18.39
CA GLU A 683 -18.12 -16.60 -19.51
C GLU A 683 -16.89 -17.00 -20.34
N LEU A 684 -16.29 -18.17 -20.12
CA LEU A 684 -15.37 -18.74 -21.09
C LEU A 684 -16.10 -19.78 -21.93
N GLY A 685 -16.43 -19.38 -23.16
CA GLY A 685 -16.65 -20.34 -24.23
C GLY A 685 -15.49 -21.33 -24.27
N SER A 686 -15.83 -22.56 -24.63
CA SER A 686 -14.98 -23.76 -24.76
C SER A 686 -13.84 -23.60 -25.77
N GLY A 687 -12.94 -22.64 -25.56
CA GLY A 687 -11.64 -22.62 -26.21
C GLY A 687 -10.75 -23.60 -25.46
N ASP A 688 -10.56 -24.78 -26.02
CA ASP A 688 -9.66 -25.82 -25.53
C ASP A 688 -8.28 -25.22 -25.22
N VAL A 689 -8.00 -25.06 -23.93
CA VAL A 689 -6.63 -24.87 -23.44
C VAL A 689 -6.24 -26.21 -22.84
N ASP A 690 -5.52 -27.01 -23.63
CA ASP A 690 -4.81 -28.19 -23.16
C ASP A 690 -3.78 -27.73 -22.11
N LEU A 691 -4.14 -27.92 -20.84
CA LEU A 691 -3.19 -27.85 -19.73
C LEU A 691 -2.52 -29.23 -19.64
N ASP A 692 -1.41 -29.41 -20.35
CA ASP A 692 -0.46 -30.47 -20.04
C ASP A 692 0.16 -30.17 -18.66
N MET A 693 -0.21 -30.99 -17.67
CA MET A 693 0.42 -31.04 -16.35
C MET A 693 1.70 -31.87 -16.37
#